data_AF-A0A7X3TRV6-F1
#
_entry.id   AF-A0A7X3TRV6-F1
#
_cell.length_a   1.000
_cell.length_b   1.000
_cell.length_c   1.000
_cell.angle_alpha   90.00
_cell.angle_beta   90.00
_cell.angle_gamma   90.00
#
_symmetry.space_group_name_H-M   'P 1'
#
loop_
_entity.id
_entity.type
_entity.pdbx_description
1 polymer ?
#
loop_
_entity_poly.entity_id
_entity_poly.type
_entity_poly.pdbx_seq_one_letter_code
_entity_poly.pdbx_strand_id
1 'polypeptide(L)'
;LLEPAADRTRLIQRIDQVLAPQEEEEEEEDLLLSSTTESAPLSSMLSGAGEDLTVAGRDLQRVKNLLNTPEAQELIPADVEFLFSSKPAGAEGNEFYFLYLVRKRPEMTGHMIQDAFVSIGQVVEYMGQPIVNFSTTDEGVRLFSRITGSHIGDRMAIVLDESVYSAPTIQSKISEGRGIITGSGTQEEAKDLAIVLRAGALPAEVEIIEDRTVGPSLGRDSIEQGKTAAIYSMVLIVIFMVLYYRAAGLIADCALLLNMLFIMAVLAGFHATLTLPGIAGIILTIGMAVDANVLIFERIREELRSGKTVRAAIDSGYGHALSAIIDANVTTFLVGIVLYQFGTGPIRGFALTLCIGIISSLFTAFFVTRTIFELITRKSEQSGLSIGPIALFSNLNIRFLSLRNIGFGTSAAVLLIGIVSILGINGIRQGIDFAGGTLLELHFDPAVQVEDIRSQLGRVPVGDAEIDLSKSEIKQFGSENDILIRVSESGTGTEVADGIMGVLKAGFVNNIEEMEWIRRQEKVGPKIGSELSNAAVRAVLVALALILIYMAWRFHRFLYGIAAVVALFHDVLITLGLLSLFDIEITLAVVAALLAIVGYSLNDTIVVFDRIRENLHTARRQGFDGTVNQSINECLSRTLITSATTLMAVLVLMIFGGEVNRDFTITLMIGVVVGTYSSVFVASPVLYLGQQRAAAKGSD
;
A
#
# COMPACT_ATOMS: atom_id res chain seq x y z
N LEU A 1 -3.02 -16.53 42.84
CA LEU A 1 -2.70 -17.85 43.45
C LEU A 1 -3.82 -18.80 43.08
N LEU A 2 -3.51 -20.09 42.91
CA LEU A 2 -4.54 -21.11 42.71
C LEU A 2 -5.22 -21.40 44.04
N GLU A 3 -6.53 -21.57 44.02
CA GLU A 3 -7.26 -22.11 45.17
C GLU A 3 -7.04 -23.63 45.30
N PRO A 4 -7.15 -24.19 46.51
CA PRO A 4 -6.96 -25.62 46.73
C PRO A 4 -7.83 -26.49 45.83
N ALA A 5 -7.29 -27.61 45.34
CA ALA A 5 -8.01 -28.52 44.45
C ALA A 5 -9.34 -29.05 45.05
N ALA A 6 -9.39 -29.18 46.38
CA ALA A 6 -10.61 -29.56 47.10
C ALA A 6 -11.72 -28.52 46.96
N ASP A 7 -11.40 -27.23 46.98
CA ASP A 7 -12.38 -26.15 46.89
C ASP A 7 -12.88 -26.00 45.44
N ARG A 8 -11.99 -26.13 44.45
CA ARG A 8 -12.37 -26.24 43.03
C ARG A 8 -13.37 -27.38 42.81
N THR A 9 -13.07 -28.57 43.35
CA THR A 9 -13.92 -29.76 43.17
C THR A 9 -15.27 -29.61 43.86
N ARG A 10 -15.30 -29.07 45.10
CA ARG A 10 -16.56 -28.80 45.82
C ARG A 10 -17.43 -27.80 45.08
N LEU A 11 -16.82 -26.78 44.49
CA LEU A 11 -17.56 -25.73 43.80
C LEU A 11 -18.18 -26.25 42.50
N ILE A 12 -17.43 -27.06 41.75
CA ILE A 12 -17.95 -27.78 40.57
C ILE A 12 -19.12 -28.70 40.96
N GLN A 13 -19.01 -29.44 42.05
CA GLN A 13 -20.11 -30.30 42.54
C GLN A 13 -21.36 -29.51 42.93
N ARG A 14 -21.20 -28.31 43.50
CA ARG A 14 -22.34 -27.43 43.81
C ARG A 14 -22.99 -26.86 42.56
N ILE A 15 -22.18 -26.47 41.57
CA ILE A 15 -22.68 -26.02 40.27
C ILE A 15 -23.48 -27.14 39.60
N ASP A 16 -22.97 -28.38 39.61
CA ASP A 16 -23.70 -29.54 39.09
C ASP A 16 -25.05 -29.77 39.79
N GLN A 17 -25.12 -29.59 41.11
CA GLN A 17 -26.38 -29.76 41.86
C GLN A 17 -27.45 -28.73 41.49
N VAL A 18 -27.04 -27.53 41.07
CA VAL A 18 -27.97 -26.46 40.67
C VAL A 18 -28.32 -26.53 39.19
N LEU A 19 -27.38 -26.98 38.35
CA LEU A 19 -27.58 -27.14 36.92
C LEU A 19 -28.21 -28.48 36.53
N ALA A 20 -28.28 -29.46 37.45
CA ALA A 20 -29.00 -30.71 37.24
C ALA A 20 -30.49 -30.42 37.01
N PRO A 21 -31.14 -31.11 36.05
CA PRO A 21 -32.57 -30.93 35.80
C PRO A 21 -33.35 -31.23 37.08
N GLN A 22 -34.27 -30.33 37.46
CA GLN A 22 -35.23 -30.62 38.51
C GLN A 22 -36.14 -31.73 37.99
N GLU A 23 -36.17 -32.88 38.68
CA GLU A 23 -37.16 -33.92 38.44
C GLU A 23 -38.56 -33.30 38.64
N GLU A 24 -39.28 -33.04 37.54
CA GLU A 24 -40.73 -32.94 37.60
C GLU A 24 -41.23 -34.34 38.00
N GLU A 25 -41.99 -34.42 39.10
CA GLU A 25 -42.69 -35.62 39.53
C GLU A 25 -43.69 -36.04 38.44
N GLU A 26 -43.27 -36.85 37.47
CA GLU A 26 -44.16 -37.68 36.66
C GLU A 26 -43.83 -39.16 36.86
N GLU A 27 -44.90 -39.93 37.01
CA GLU A 27 -44.99 -41.28 37.56
C GLU A 27 -44.17 -42.34 36.80
N GLU A 28 -43.78 -43.37 37.56
CA GLU A 28 -43.10 -44.61 37.19
C GLU A 28 -43.51 -45.22 35.83
N GLU A 29 -42.53 -45.53 34.97
CA GLU A 29 -42.29 -46.86 34.35
C GLU A 29 -41.28 -46.75 33.19
N ASP A 30 -39.99 -46.94 33.47
CA ASP A 30 -39.08 -47.82 32.70
C ASP A 30 -37.64 -47.67 33.21
N LEU A 31 -37.29 -48.51 34.19
CA LEU A 31 -35.91 -48.76 34.56
C LEU A 31 -35.37 -49.86 33.65
N LEU A 32 -34.41 -49.52 32.79
CA LEU A 32 -33.08 -50.15 32.69
C LEU A 32 -32.33 -49.63 31.46
N LEU A 33 -31.22 -48.91 31.71
CA LEU A 33 -30.11 -48.54 30.81
C LEU A 33 -30.02 -47.08 30.30
N SER A 34 -30.16 -46.07 31.15
CA SER A 34 -29.46 -44.77 30.98
C SER A 34 -29.60 -43.88 32.22
N SER A 35 -28.70 -43.96 33.20
CA SER A 35 -28.84 -43.09 34.40
C SER A 35 -27.50 -42.73 35.06
N THR A 36 -26.52 -42.29 34.28
CA THR A 36 -25.29 -41.69 34.85
C THR A 36 -24.92 -40.33 34.27
N THR A 37 -25.66 -39.81 33.28
CA THR A 37 -25.32 -38.56 32.59
C THR A 37 -26.19 -37.36 32.99
N GLU A 38 -27.30 -37.57 33.70
CA GLU A 38 -28.26 -36.48 33.99
C GLU A 38 -27.96 -35.71 35.29
N SER A 39 -27.19 -36.29 36.23
CA SER A 39 -26.98 -35.69 37.56
C SER A 39 -25.71 -34.82 37.70
N ALA A 40 -24.92 -34.63 36.64
CA ALA A 40 -23.62 -33.95 36.72
C ALA A 40 -23.19 -33.30 35.38
N PRO A 41 -23.92 -32.27 34.90
CA PRO A 41 -23.74 -31.68 33.56
C PRO A 41 -22.34 -31.09 33.31
N LEU A 42 -21.68 -30.56 34.33
CA LEU A 42 -20.33 -30.02 34.28
C LEU A 42 -19.30 -31.13 34.54
N SER A 43 -19.41 -31.89 35.64
CA SER A 43 -18.39 -32.90 36.00
C SER A 43 -18.26 -34.02 34.97
N SER A 44 -19.33 -34.36 34.22
CA SER A 44 -19.24 -35.39 33.18
C SER A 44 -18.31 -35.01 32.01
N MET A 45 -18.05 -33.72 31.83
CA MET A 45 -17.15 -33.17 30.81
C MET A 45 -15.74 -32.89 31.34
N LEU A 46 -15.49 -33.14 32.63
CA LEU A 46 -14.20 -32.95 33.27
C LEU A 46 -13.49 -34.29 33.48
N SER A 47 -12.18 -34.30 33.29
CA SER A 47 -11.31 -35.44 33.57
C SER A 47 -10.25 -35.06 34.60
N GLY A 48 -9.82 -36.02 35.43
CA GLY A 48 -8.75 -35.80 36.39
C GLY A 48 -7.37 -36.01 35.77
N ALA A 49 -6.45 -35.07 35.97
CA ALA A 49 -5.04 -35.17 35.60
C ALA A 49 -4.16 -34.81 36.80
N GLY A 50 -3.87 -35.79 37.65
CA GLY A 50 -3.18 -35.55 38.92
C GLY A 50 -4.04 -34.70 39.87
N GLU A 51 -3.50 -33.57 40.32
CA GLU A 51 -4.23 -32.58 41.14
C GLU A 51 -5.06 -31.59 40.31
N ASP A 52 -5.01 -31.66 38.97
CA ASP A 52 -5.72 -30.76 38.07
C ASP A 52 -6.94 -31.42 37.42
N LEU A 53 -7.88 -30.57 36.99
CA LEU A 53 -9.02 -30.95 36.17
C LEU A 53 -8.75 -30.55 34.73
N THR A 54 -9.16 -31.38 33.78
CA THR A 54 -8.98 -31.14 32.35
C THR A 54 -10.31 -31.24 31.62
N VAL A 55 -10.40 -30.53 30.49
CA VAL A 55 -11.58 -30.49 29.61
C VAL A 55 -11.13 -30.87 28.21
N ALA A 56 -11.80 -31.83 27.58
CA ALA A 56 -11.52 -32.16 26.18
C ALA A 56 -11.81 -30.95 25.29
N GLY A 57 -10.99 -30.71 24.26
CA GLY A 57 -11.14 -29.55 23.37
C GLY A 57 -12.54 -29.42 22.75
N ARG A 58 -13.16 -30.56 22.41
CA ARG A 58 -14.54 -30.64 21.88
C ARG A 58 -15.62 -30.16 22.87
N ASP A 59 -15.34 -30.24 24.17
CA ASP A 59 -16.29 -29.93 25.25
C ASP A 59 -16.00 -28.55 25.89
N LEU A 60 -14.87 -27.91 25.55
CA LEU A 60 -14.41 -26.64 26.10
C LEU A 60 -15.48 -25.54 26.04
N GLN A 61 -16.10 -25.33 24.88
CA GLN A 61 -17.08 -24.26 24.71
C GLN A 61 -18.36 -24.52 25.52
N ARG A 62 -18.77 -25.79 25.64
CA ARG A 62 -19.92 -26.17 26.47
C ARG A 62 -19.64 -25.90 27.94
N VAL A 63 -18.44 -26.28 28.43
CA VAL A 63 -18.02 -26.02 29.81
C VAL A 63 -17.94 -24.51 30.09
N LYS A 64 -17.37 -23.71 29.17
CA LYS A 64 -17.35 -22.24 29.29
C LYS A 64 -18.76 -21.66 29.42
N ASN A 65 -19.68 -22.09 28.57
CA ASN A 65 -21.07 -21.61 28.60
C ASN A 65 -21.76 -21.98 29.92
N LEU A 66 -21.58 -23.21 30.41
CA LEU A 66 -22.16 -23.63 31.70
C LEU A 66 -21.61 -22.82 32.88
N LEU A 67 -20.30 -22.59 32.92
CA LEU A 67 -19.67 -21.78 33.98
C LEU A 67 -20.12 -20.31 33.94
N ASN A 68 -20.55 -19.81 32.78
CA ASN A 68 -21.03 -18.44 32.61
C ASN A 68 -22.56 -18.28 32.76
N THR A 69 -23.29 -19.35 33.10
CA THR A 69 -24.72 -19.24 33.43
C THR A 69 -24.94 -18.41 34.71
N PRO A 70 -26.04 -17.63 34.81
CA PRO A 70 -26.34 -16.85 36.02
C PRO A 70 -26.33 -17.69 37.30
N GLU A 71 -26.85 -18.92 37.22
CA GLU A 71 -26.94 -19.87 38.33
C GLU A 71 -25.55 -20.34 38.80
N ALA A 72 -24.64 -20.62 37.85
CA ALA A 72 -23.26 -20.98 38.19
C ALA A 72 -22.49 -19.78 38.76
N GLN A 73 -22.68 -18.58 38.20
CA GLN A 73 -22.01 -17.35 38.65
C GLN A 73 -22.43 -16.93 40.06
N GLU A 74 -23.67 -17.21 40.48
CA GLU A 74 -24.11 -16.93 41.86
C GLU A 74 -23.41 -17.83 42.89
N LEU A 75 -23.03 -19.05 42.50
CA LEU A 75 -22.31 -19.99 43.37
C LEU A 75 -20.80 -19.74 43.44
N ILE A 76 -20.23 -19.09 42.42
CA ILE A 76 -18.81 -18.75 42.36
C ILE A 76 -18.56 -17.54 43.30
N PRO A 77 -17.70 -17.67 44.34
CA PRO A 77 -17.36 -16.55 45.19
C PRO A 77 -16.80 -15.37 44.38
N ALA A 78 -17.18 -14.15 44.78
CA ALA A 78 -16.85 -12.94 44.03
C ALA A 78 -15.35 -12.65 43.89
N ASP A 79 -14.49 -13.31 44.66
CA ASP A 79 -13.04 -13.15 44.67
C ASP A 79 -12.29 -14.20 43.84
N VAL A 80 -12.97 -15.19 43.26
CA VAL A 80 -12.37 -16.27 42.45
C VAL A 80 -13.05 -16.44 41.10
N GLU A 81 -12.35 -17.04 40.14
CA GLU A 81 -12.84 -17.36 38.81
C GLU A 81 -12.18 -18.60 38.22
N PHE A 82 -12.88 -19.22 37.27
CA PHE A 82 -12.36 -20.34 36.51
C PHE A 82 -11.66 -19.85 35.25
N LEU A 83 -10.38 -20.16 35.11
CA LEU A 83 -9.63 -19.90 33.90
C LEU A 83 -9.09 -21.21 33.31
N PHE A 84 -8.90 -21.22 32.00
CA PHE A 84 -8.38 -22.36 31.26
C PHE A 84 -6.90 -22.17 30.92
N SER A 85 -6.17 -23.25 30.64
CA SER A 85 -4.83 -23.15 30.06
C SER A 85 -4.88 -22.45 28.70
N SER A 86 -3.88 -21.62 28.39
CA SER A 86 -3.83 -20.90 27.12
C SER A 86 -3.58 -21.81 25.91
N LYS A 87 -2.89 -22.95 26.12
CA LYS A 87 -2.65 -23.96 25.09
C LYS A 87 -3.29 -25.30 25.47
N PRO A 88 -3.75 -26.08 24.47
CA PRO A 88 -4.12 -27.47 24.67
C PRO A 88 -2.88 -28.31 24.99
N ALA A 89 -3.06 -29.34 25.81
CA ALA A 89 -2.11 -30.42 26.00
C ALA A 89 -2.66 -31.71 25.36
N GLY A 90 -1.76 -32.62 24.97
CA GLY A 90 -2.12 -33.89 24.32
C GLY A 90 -1.68 -33.97 22.86
N ALA A 91 -1.94 -35.12 22.22
CA ALA A 91 -1.68 -35.32 20.80
C ALA A 91 -2.86 -34.81 19.95
N GLU A 92 -2.58 -34.46 18.70
CA GLU A 92 -3.58 -34.02 17.71
C GLU A 92 -4.78 -35.00 17.68
N GLY A 93 -5.99 -34.47 17.88
CA GLY A 93 -7.23 -35.24 17.96
C GLY A 93 -7.62 -35.75 19.37
N ASN A 94 -6.76 -35.59 20.38
CA ASN A 94 -7.06 -35.86 21.79
C ASN A 94 -6.54 -34.75 22.70
N GLU A 95 -6.81 -33.50 22.31
CA GLU A 95 -6.41 -32.30 23.01
C GLU A 95 -7.30 -32.02 24.22
N PHE A 96 -6.69 -31.53 25.30
CA PHE A 96 -7.38 -31.13 26.51
C PHE A 96 -6.79 -29.86 27.12
N TYR A 97 -7.64 -29.10 27.81
CA TYR A 97 -7.29 -27.86 28.49
C TYR A 97 -7.36 -28.05 30.00
N PHE A 98 -6.41 -27.49 30.74
CA PHE A 98 -6.47 -27.49 32.19
C PHE A 98 -7.43 -26.43 32.70
N LEU A 99 -8.22 -26.79 33.71
CA LEU A 99 -9.17 -25.91 34.41
C LEU A 99 -8.61 -25.52 35.78
N TYR A 100 -8.36 -24.23 35.95
CA TYR A 100 -7.81 -23.63 37.16
C TYR A 100 -8.87 -22.79 37.86
N LEU A 101 -8.89 -22.84 39.19
CA LEU A 101 -9.61 -21.88 40.02
C LEU A 101 -8.59 -20.88 40.57
N VAL A 102 -8.71 -19.62 40.17
CA VAL A 102 -7.76 -18.55 40.51
C VAL A 102 -8.47 -17.41 41.20
N ARG A 103 -7.75 -16.61 41.96
CA ARG A 103 -8.27 -15.35 42.52
C ARG A 103 -8.37 -14.28 41.43
N LYS A 104 -9.51 -13.58 41.38
CA LYS A 104 -9.75 -12.44 40.46
C LYS A 104 -8.79 -11.27 40.68
N ARG A 105 -8.40 -11.03 41.94
CA ARG A 105 -7.44 -9.96 42.27
C ARG A 105 -6.01 -10.49 42.12
N PRO A 106 -5.20 -9.95 41.20
CA PRO A 106 -3.83 -10.37 41.05
C PRO A 106 -2.99 -9.92 42.26
N GLU A 107 -2.20 -10.85 42.81
CA GLU A 107 -1.24 -10.55 43.88
C GLU A 107 -0.08 -9.69 43.36
N MET A 108 0.25 -9.83 42.07
CA MET A 108 1.29 -9.07 41.36
C MET A 108 0.86 -8.94 39.89
N THR A 109 1.23 -7.82 39.25
CA THR A 109 0.92 -7.58 37.82
C THR A 109 2.20 -7.38 37.01
N GLY A 110 2.11 -7.49 35.68
CA GLY A 110 3.27 -7.49 34.79
C GLY A 110 4.17 -6.25 34.86
N HIS A 111 3.68 -5.08 35.25
CA HIS A 111 4.50 -3.87 35.38
C HIS A 111 5.60 -3.98 36.45
N MET A 112 5.48 -4.95 37.37
CA MET A 112 6.48 -5.23 38.40
C MET A 112 7.54 -6.24 37.94
N ILE A 113 7.43 -6.77 36.73
CA ILE A 113 8.46 -7.57 36.05
C ILE A 113 9.37 -6.60 35.27
N GLN A 114 10.67 -6.69 35.52
CA GLN A 114 11.67 -5.86 34.84
C GLN A 114 12.16 -6.51 33.54
N ASP A 115 12.44 -7.81 33.57
CA ASP A 115 12.87 -8.57 32.40
C ASP A 115 12.55 -10.06 32.57
N ALA A 116 12.43 -10.78 31.45
CA ALA A 116 12.35 -12.24 31.42
C ALA A 116 13.01 -12.80 30.16
N PHE A 117 13.82 -13.83 30.32
CA PHE A 117 14.55 -14.47 29.22
C PHE A 117 14.73 -15.97 29.43
N VAL A 118 14.81 -16.69 28.32
CA VAL A 118 15.03 -18.14 28.31
C VAL A 118 16.53 -18.45 28.41
N SER A 119 16.89 -19.40 29.25
CA SER A 119 18.23 -20.02 29.24
C SER A 119 18.12 -21.53 29.36
N ILE A 120 19.23 -22.23 29.15
CA ILE A 120 19.33 -23.66 29.44
C ILE A 120 19.79 -23.82 30.88
N GLY A 121 19.09 -24.66 31.63
CA GLY A 121 19.42 -25.02 32.99
C GLY A 121 20.81 -25.63 33.13
N GLN A 122 21.61 -25.11 34.06
CA GLN A 122 22.97 -25.59 34.33
C GLN A 122 23.09 -26.36 35.66
N VAL A 123 22.05 -26.32 36.50
CA VAL A 123 22.01 -27.00 37.80
C VAL A 123 21.41 -28.39 37.64
N VAL A 124 21.89 -29.35 38.44
CA VAL A 124 21.54 -30.78 38.37
C VAL A 124 20.03 -31.04 38.27
N GLU A 125 19.21 -30.26 38.97
CA GLU A 125 17.75 -30.45 39.04
C GLU A 125 17.01 -30.20 37.71
N TYR A 126 17.54 -29.33 36.85
CA TYR A 126 16.92 -28.95 35.57
C TYR A 126 17.98 -28.83 34.46
N MET A 127 19.07 -29.61 34.57
CA MET A 127 20.20 -29.56 33.65
C MET A 127 19.76 -29.92 32.23
N GLY A 128 20.07 -29.06 31.27
CA GLY A 128 19.71 -29.27 29.86
C GLY A 128 18.25 -28.94 29.51
N GLN A 129 17.44 -28.52 30.48
CA GLN A 129 16.05 -28.10 30.25
C GLN A 129 15.95 -26.60 29.98
N PRO A 130 15.02 -26.14 29.12
CA PRO A 130 14.73 -24.72 28.97
C PRO A 130 14.08 -24.18 30.24
N ILE A 131 14.62 -23.08 30.76
CA ILE A 131 14.12 -22.37 31.95
C ILE A 131 13.89 -20.91 31.63
N VAL A 132 12.94 -20.27 32.33
CA VAL A 132 12.66 -18.84 32.19
C VAL A 132 13.21 -18.11 33.41
N ASN A 133 14.25 -17.31 33.20
CA ASN A 133 14.77 -16.41 34.22
C ASN A 133 13.96 -15.13 34.18
N PHE A 134 13.60 -14.59 35.34
CA PHE A 134 12.96 -13.29 35.43
C PHE A 134 13.58 -12.44 36.53
N SER A 135 13.50 -11.13 36.35
CA SER A 135 13.80 -10.13 37.36
C SER A 135 12.60 -9.21 37.57
N THR A 136 12.45 -8.71 38.78
CA THR A 136 11.37 -7.79 39.17
C THR A 136 11.93 -6.38 39.39
N THR A 137 11.08 -5.37 39.29
CA THR A 137 11.42 -4.00 39.70
C THR A 137 11.62 -3.89 41.21
N ASP A 138 12.16 -2.76 41.70
CA ASP A 138 12.35 -2.50 43.13
C ASP A 138 11.07 -2.62 43.96
N GLU A 139 9.93 -2.24 43.38
CA GLU A 139 8.60 -2.44 43.96
C GLU A 139 8.23 -3.93 43.98
N GLY A 140 8.44 -4.61 42.85
CA GLY A 140 8.22 -6.04 42.70
C GLY A 140 9.00 -6.87 43.73
N VAL A 141 10.26 -6.52 44.04
CA VAL A 141 11.07 -7.25 45.04
C VAL A 141 10.34 -7.33 46.38
N ARG A 142 9.78 -6.22 46.86
CA ARG A 142 9.15 -6.15 48.19
C ARG A 142 7.87 -6.96 48.26
N LEU A 143 7.05 -6.87 47.21
CA LEU A 143 5.76 -7.54 47.14
C LEU A 143 5.95 -9.04 46.89
N PHE A 144 6.80 -9.40 45.92
CA PHE A 144 7.06 -10.78 45.54
C PHE A 144 7.76 -11.57 46.65
N SER A 145 8.70 -10.94 47.39
CA SER A 145 9.31 -11.54 48.59
C SER A 145 8.28 -11.84 49.69
N ARG A 146 7.27 -10.98 49.85
CA ARG A 146 6.19 -11.19 50.82
C ARG A 146 5.30 -12.35 50.40
N ILE A 147 4.82 -12.34 49.15
CA ILE A 147 3.91 -13.37 48.60
C ILE A 147 4.59 -14.73 48.60
N THR A 148 5.78 -14.84 48.00
CA THR A 148 6.51 -16.12 47.95
C THR A 148 6.94 -16.60 49.33
N GLY A 149 7.10 -15.69 50.30
CA GLY A 149 7.42 -16.04 51.68
C GLY A 149 6.23 -16.60 52.48
N SER A 150 5.00 -16.19 52.18
CA SER A 150 3.78 -16.67 52.87
C SER A 150 3.08 -17.83 52.17
N HIS A 151 3.45 -18.13 50.92
CA HIS A 151 2.78 -19.11 50.05
C HIS A 151 3.73 -20.20 49.53
N ILE A 152 4.72 -20.61 50.35
CA ILE A 152 5.62 -21.72 49.96
C ILE A 152 4.81 -23.01 49.87
N GLY A 153 4.92 -23.70 48.73
CA GLY A 153 4.15 -24.91 48.41
C GLY A 153 2.88 -24.63 47.60
N ASP A 154 2.40 -23.38 47.54
CA ASP A 154 1.23 -23.01 46.74
C ASP A 154 1.61 -22.80 45.26
N ARG A 155 0.63 -22.93 44.36
CA ARG A 155 0.81 -22.68 42.92
C ARG A 155 0.47 -21.23 42.57
N MET A 156 1.34 -20.61 41.78
CA MET A 156 1.17 -19.25 41.29
C MET A 156 0.83 -19.26 39.80
N ALA A 157 -0.45 -19.02 39.44
CA ALA A 157 -0.84 -18.85 38.05
C ALA A 157 -0.24 -17.57 37.44
N ILE A 158 0.30 -17.71 36.24
CA ILE A 158 0.71 -16.62 35.35
C ILE A 158 -0.38 -16.51 34.30
N VAL A 159 -1.11 -15.39 34.33
CA VAL A 159 -2.33 -15.16 33.54
C VAL A 159 -2.11 -13.97 32.60
N LEU A 160 -2.53 -14.11 31.35
CA LEU A 160 -2.64 -13.05 30.36
C LEU A 160 -3.92 -13.28 29.55
N ASP A 161 -4.69 -12.22 29.32
CA ASP A 161 -5.97 -12.25 28.57
C ASP A 161 -6.90 -13.40 29.04
N GLU A 162 -7.14 -13.45 30.35
CA GLU A 162 -7.99 -14.45 31.03
C GLU A 162 -7.59 -15.91 30.79
N SER A 163 -6.35 -16.16 30.35
CA SER A 163 -5.82 -17.49 30.07
C SER A 163 -4.58 -17.79 30.89
N VAL A 164 -4.50 -19.00 31.45
CA VAL A 164 -3.36 -19.43 32.28
C VAL A 164 -2.25 -20.00 31.41
N TYR A 165 -1.10 -19.32 31.36
CA TYR A 165 0.05 -19.78 30.59
C TYR A 165 0.92 -20.77 31.36
N SER A 166 1.03 -20.59 32.67
CA SER A 166 1.79 -21.48 33.53
C SER A 166 1.31 -21.35 34.97
N ALA A 167 1.40 -22.42 35.75
CA ALA A 167 1.03 -22.44 37.16
C ALA A 167 2.09 -23.16 38.01
N PRO A 168 3.34 -22.63 38.06
CA PRO A 168 4.43 -23.22 38.83
C PRO A 168 4.18 -23.18 40.34
N THR A 169 4.75 -24.15 41.04
CA THR A 169 4.74 -24.21 42.51
C THR A 169 5.83 -23.33 43.10
N ILE A 170 5.51 -22.55 44.13
CA ILE A 170 6.47 -21.72 44.86
C ILE A 170 7.33 -22.62 45.74
N GLN A 171 8.57 -22.90 45.32
CA GLN A 171 9.48 -23.79 46.06
C GLN A 171 10.19 -23.09 47.22
N SER A 172 10.47 -21.79 47.10
CA SER A 172 11.19 -21.02 48.12
C SER A 172 10.85 -19.54 48.05
N LYS A 173 11.18 -18.81 49.13
CA LYS A 173 11.00 -17.37 49.20
C LYS A 173 11.99 -16.64 48.29
N ILE A 174 11.49 -15.83 47.36
CA ILE A 174 12.30 -15.07 46.41
C ILE A 174 12.53 -13.66 46.95
N SER A 175 13.68 -13.47 47.64
CA SER A 175 13.97 -12.22 48.36
C SER A 175 14.71 -11.17 47.54
N GLU A 176 15.41 -11.58 46.47
CA GLU A 176 16.24 -10.70 45.64
C GLU A 176 15.54 -10.22 44.36
N GLY A 177 14.26 -10.54 44.18
CA GLY A 177 13.51 -10.18 42.98
C GLY A 177 14.01 -10.87 41.70
N ARG A 178 14.75 -11.97 41.84
CA ARG A 178 15.21 -12.80 40.72
C ARG A 178 14.76 -14.23 40.95
N GLY A 179 14.16 -14.83 39.94
CA GLY A 179 13.64 -16.18 40.03
C GLY A 179 13.77 -16.93 38.71
N ILE A 180 13.52 -18.23 38.80
CA ILE A 180 13.56 -19.15 37.67
C ILE A 180 12.23 -19.90 37.66
N ILE A 181 11.59 -19.95 36.49
CA ILE A 181 10.43 -20.80 36.23
C ILE A 181 10.92 -22.00 35.44
N THR A 182 10.65 -23.18 35.96
CA THR A 182 10.96 -24.47 35.36
C THR A 182 9.68 -25.15 34.88
N GLY A 183 9.80 -26.24 34.12
CA GLY A 183 8.65 -27.03 33.68
C GLY A 183 7.89 -26.46 32.48
N SER A 184 8.46 -25.48 31.76
CA SER A 184 7.88 -24.92 30.54
C SER A 184 7.85 -25.89 29.35
N GLY A 185 8.26 -27.15 29.51
CA GLY A 185 8.31 -28.14 28.43
C GLY A 185 9.40 -27.84 27.41
N THR A 186 9.01 -27.24 26.29
CA THR A 186 9.85 -26.95 25.13
C THR A 186 10.51 -25.57 25.18
N GLN A 187 11.49 -25.34 24.32
CA GLN A 187 12.15 -24.03 24.20
C GLN A 187 11.19 -22.94 23.68
N GLU A 188 10.23 -23.30 22.83
CA GLU A 188 9.22 -22.38 22.30
C GLU A 188 8.24 -21.96 23.38
N GLU A 189 7.72 -22.90 24.17
CA GLU A 189 6.83 -22.60 25.31
C GLU A 189 7.54 -21.74 26.37
N ALA A 190 8.82 -21.99 26.65
CA ALA A 190 9.61 -21.13 27.53
C ALA A 190 9.75 -19.71 26.95
N LYS A 191 9.93 -19.57 25.63
CA LYS A 191 10.04 -18.28 24.94
C LYS A 191 8.73 -17.50 24.98
N ASP A 192 7.61 -18.18 24.75
CA ASP A 192 6.27 -17.59 24.84
C ASP A 192 6.00 -17.09 26.27
N LEU A 193 6.33 -17.88 27.29
CA LEU A 193 6.19 -17.47 28.68
C LEU A 193 7.07 -16.25 29.01
N ALA A 194 8.31 -16.18 28.50
CA ALA A 194 9.17 -15.01 28.65
C ALA A 194 8.60 -13.76 27.94
N ILE A 195 7.92 -13.93 26.80
CA ILE A 195 7.22 -12.83 26.12
C ILE A 195 6.05 -12.36 26.97
N VAL A 196 5.20 -13.27 27.46
CA VAL A 196 4.05 -12.96 28.33
C VAL A 196 4.48 -12.19 29.58
N LEU A 197 5.56 -12.63 30.24
CA LEU A 197 6.08 -11.95 31.44
C LEU A 197 6.61 -10.54 31.14
N ARG A 198 7.14 -10.29 29.94
CA ARG A 198 7.64 -8.95 29.52
C ARG A 198 6.56 -8.05 28.95
N ALA A 199 5.51 -8.62 28.37
CA ALA A 199 4.50 -7.88 27.63
C ALA A 199 3.80 -6.82 28.48
N GLY A 200 3.66 -7.08 29.79
CA GLY A 200 2.82 -6.24 30.66
C GLY A 200 1.36 -6.23 30.16
N ALA A 201 0.48 -5.50 30.85
CA ALA A 201 -0.85 -5.21 30.31
C ALA A 201 -0.75 -4.00 29.37
N LEU A 202 -1.35 -4.08 28.18
CA LEU A 202 -1.54 -2.88 27.36
C LEU A 202 -2.40 -1.87 28.16
N PRO A 203 -2.05 -0.58 28.20
CA PRO A 203 -2.79 0.43 28.97
C PRO A 203 -4.26 0.59 28.54
N ALA A 204 -4.59 0.15 27.32
CA ALA A 204 -5.91 0.13 26.74
C ALA A 204 -6.00 -1.00 25.71
N GLU A 205 -7.21 -1.44 25.41
CA GLU A 205 -7.48 -2.38 24.32
C GLU A 205 -7.06 -1.77 22.97
N VAL A 206 -6.39 -2.57 22.14
CA VAL A 206 -5.89 -2.14 20.83
C VAL A 206 -6.59 -2.98 19.77
N GLU A 207 -7.21 -2.31 18.80
CA GLU A 207 -7.84 -2.94 17.65
C GLU A 207 -6.98 -2.75 16.39
N ILE A 208 -6.84 -3.80 15.59
CA ILE A 208 -6.18 -3.74 14.28
C ILE A 208 -7.13 -3.05 13.28
N ILE A 209 -6.88 -1.76 13.06
CA ILE A 209 -7.65 -0.93 12.11
C ILE A 209 -7.13 -0.97 10.67
N GLU A 210 -5.89 -1.42 10.47
CA GLU A 210 -5.27 -1.66 9.17
C GLU A 210 -4.24 -2.79 9.32
N ASP A 211 -4.26 -3.74 8.38
CA ASP A 211 -3.25 -4.78 8.25
C ASP A 211 -2.86 -4.93 6.78
N ARG A 212 -1.57 -5.08 6.49
CA ARG A 212 -1.03 -5.29 5.16
C ARG A 212 0.11 -6.29 5.23
N THR A 213 -0.19 -7.53 4.86
CA THR A 213 0.79 -8.60 4.76
C THR A 213 1.07 -8.89 3.29
N VAL A 214 2.36 -8.89 2.92
CA VAL A 214 2.81 -9.19 1.54
C VAL A 214 3.74 -10.39 1.59
N GLY A 215 3.40 -11.42 0.82
CA GLY A 215 4.18 -12.64 0.70
C GLY A 215 5.56 -12.39 0.08
N PRO A 216 6.63 -13.07 0.55
CA PRO A 216 7.98 -12.91 0.01
C PRO A 216 8.08 -13.22 -1.50
N SER A 217 7.28 -14.18 -1.98
CA SER A 217 7.22 -14.57 -3.39
C SER A 217 6.70 -13.41 -4.26
N LEU A 218 5.58 -12.77 -3.88
CA LEU A 218 5.05 -11.59 -4.57
C LEU A 218 6.08 -10.44 -4.60
N GLY A 219 6.79 -10.23 -3.49
CA GLY A 219 7.86 -9.23 -3.41
C GLY A 219 9.01 -9.52 -4.38
N ARG A 220 9.47 -10.77 -4.45
CA ARG A 220 10.52 -11.20 -5.39
C ARG A 220 10.08 -11.04 -6.84
N ASP A 221 8.89 -11.51 -7.17
CA ASP A 221 8.33 -11.46 -8.53
C ASP A 221 8.18 -10.00 -8.98
N SER A 222 7.66 -9.15 -8.09
CA SER A 222 7.53 -7.70 -8.33
C SER A 222 8.88 -7.02 -8.60
N ILE A 223 9.93 -7.37 -7.86
CA ILE A 223 11.27 -6.83 -8.08
C ILE A 223 11.83 -7.31 -9.43
N GLU A 224 11.66 -8.58 -9.77
CA GLU A 224 12.17 -9.14 -11.02
C GLU A 224 11.46 -8.57 -12.25
N GLN A 225 10.13 -8.50 -12.21
CA GLN A 225 9.30 -7.87 -13.23
C GLN A 225 9.62 -6.39 -13.38
N GLY A 226 9.73 -5.66 -12.25
CA GLY A 226 10.14 -4.27 -12.23
C GLY A 226 11.53 -4.02 -12.83
N LYS A 227 12.51 -4.87 -12.49
CA LYS A 227 13.87 -4.83 -13.08
C LYS A 227 13.82 -5.07 -14.59
N THR A 228 13.06 -6.07 -15.03
CA THR A 228 12.92 -6.42 -16.45
C THR A 228 12.26 -5.30 -17.24
N ALA A 229 11.17 -4.73 -16.73
CA ALA A 229 10.50 -3.58 -17.31
C ALA A 229 11.42 -2.36 -17.40
N ALA A 230 12.21 -2.07 -16.36
CA ALA A 230 13.17 -0.96 -16.38
C ALA A 230 14.26 -1.15 -17.44
N ILE A 231 14.83 -2.35 -17.56
CA ILE A 231 15.85 -2.66 -18.58
C ILE A 231 15.26 -2.53 -19.99
N TYR A 232 14.09 -3.11 -20.25
CA TYR A 232 13.45 -3.01 -21.57
C TYR A 232 13.06 -1.58 -21.91
N SER A 233 12.56 -0.80 -20.95
CA SER A 233 12.24 0.62 -21.13
C SER A 233 13.50 1.41 -21.49
N MET A 234 14.60 1.18 -20.76
CA MET A 234 15.89 1.80 -21.01
C MET A 234 16.41 1.47 -22.42
N VAL A 235 16.44 0.19 -22.79
CA VAL A 235 16.93 -0.25 -24.10
C VAL A 235 16.08 0.34 -25.22
N LEU A 236 14.75 0.31 -25.09
CA LEU A 236 13.83 0.84 -26.08
C LEU A 236 14.04 2.35 -26.31
N ILE A 237 14.21 3.11 -25.22
CA ILE A 237 14.45 4.56 -25.28
C ILE A 237 15.83 4.87 -25.86
N VAL A 238 16.87 4.15 -25.48
CA VAL A 238 18.23 4.29 -26.05
C VAL A 238 18.19 4.06 -27.56
N ILE A 239 17.55 2.97 -28.02
CA ILE A 239 17.41 2.68 -29.44
C ILE A 239 16.68 3.83 -30.15
N PHE A 240 15.56 4.29 -29.58
CA PHE A 240 14.82 5.42 -30.14
C PHE A 240 15.68 6.68 -30.27
N MET A 241 16.44 7.02 -29.22
CA MET A 241 17.30 8.22 -29.20
C MET A 241 18.44 8.15 -30.21
N VAL A 242 19.11 7.01 -30.32
CA VAL A 242 20.15 6.81 -31.32
C VAL A 242 19.59 6.90 -32.74
N LEU A 243 18.42 6.30 -32.99
CA LEU A 243 17.79 6.33 -34.32
C LEU A 243 17.32 7.75 -34.70
N TYR A 244 16.68 8.47 -33.79
CA TYR A 244 16.09 9.77 -34.07
C TYR A 244 17.11 10.92 -34.05
N TYR A 245 18.01 10.93 -33.06
CA TYR A 245 18.97 12.03 -32.80
C TYR A 245 20.43 11.71 -33.13
N ARG A 246 20.75 10.45 -33.50
CA ARG A 246 22.10 10.01 -33.89
C ARG A 246 23.15 10.31 -32.81
N ALA A 247 24.17 11.12 -33.12
CA ALA A 247 25.27 11.40 -32.20
C ALA A 247 24.80 12.19 -30.97
N ALA A 248 23.83 13.10 -31.14
CA ALA A 248 23.21 13.80 -30.01
C ALA A 248 22.40 12.83 -29.12
N GLY A 249 21.77 11.81 -29.73
CA GLY A 249 21.08 10.74 -29.02
C GLY A 249 22.00 10.00 -28.05
N LEU A 250 23.18 9.58 -28.51
CA LEU A 250 24.17 8.92 -27.65
C LEU A 250 24.59 9.78 -26.45
N ILE A 251 24.66 11.11 -26.61
CA ILE A 251 24.99 12.03 -25.51
C ILE A 251 23.85 12.07 -24.49
N ALA A 252 22.60 12.09 -24.96
CA ALA A 252 21.42 12.00 -24.09
C ALA A 252 21.35 10.65 -23.37
N ASP A 253 21.72 9.55 -24.03
CA ASP A 253 21.73 8.21 -23.43
C ASP A 253 22.79 8.09 -22.32
N CYS A 254 23.97 8.71 -22.50
CA CYS A 254 24.95 8.84 -21.42
C CYS A 254 24.38 9.58 -20.21
N ALA A 255 23.62 10.66 -20.43
CA ALA A 255 22.94 11.39 -19.36
C ALA A 255 21.81 10.58 -18.71
N LEU A 256 21.09 9.77 -19.48
CA LEU A 256 20.05 8.87 -19.00
C LEU A 256 20.61 7.77 -18.08
N LEU A 257 21.73 7.14 -18.48
CA LEU A 257 22.43 6.16 -17.65
C LEU A 257 22.94 6.77 -16.34
N LEU A 258 23.51 7.98 -16.41
CA LEU A 258 23.95 8.70 -15.22
C LEU A 258 22.78 9.11 -14.32
N ASN A 259 21.64 9.48 -14.91
CA ASN A 259 20.42 9.77 -14.16
C ASN A 259 19.95 8.56 -13.36
N MET A 260 19.92 7.38 -14.00
CA MET A 260 19.58 6.12 -13.33
C MET A 260 20.56 5.80 -12.18
N LEU A 261 21.86 6.02 -12.40
CA LEU A 261 22.87 5.87 -11.36
C LEU A 261 22.62 6.82 -10.17
N PHE A 262 22.29 8.08 -10.42
CA PHE A 262 22.01 9.06 -9.37
C PHE A 262 20.76 8.72 -8.58
N ILE A 263 19.68 8.27 -9.23
CA ILE A 263 18.49 7.80 -8.52
C ILE A 263 18.87 6.67 -7.55
N MET A 264 19.57 5.65 -8.04
CA MET A 264 19.99 4.52 -7.21
C MET A 264 20.95 4.93 -6.09
N ALA A 265 21.89 5.82 -6.38
CA ALA A 265 22.87 6.31 -5.40
C ALA A 265 22.21 7.11 -4.28
N VAL A 266 21.23 7.96 -4.60
CA VAL A 266 20.48 8.73 -3.60
C VAL A 266 19.62 7.80 -2.75
N LEU A 267 18.88 6.86 -3.37
CA LEU A 267 18.08 5.89 -2.63
C LEU A 267 18.95 5.06 -1.66
N ALA A 268 20.08 4.55 -2.15
CA ALA A 268 21.01 3.79 -1.33
C ALA A 268 21.66 4.63 -0.22
N GLY A 269 22.05 5.87 -0.52
CA GLY A 269 22.72 6.77 0.42
C GLY A 269 21.83 7.24 1.56
N PHE A 270 20.52 7.40 1.33
CA PHE A 270 19.54 7.75 2.36
C PHE A 270 18.80 6.55 2.96
N HIS A 271 19.17 5.32 2.56
CA HIS A 271 18.45 4.10 2.93
C HIS A 271 16.94 4.20 2.66
N ALA A 272 16.56 4.86 1.57
CA ALA A 272 15.18 5.05 1.20
C ALA A 272 14.57 3.74 0.69
N THR A 273 13.33 3.45 1.09
CA THR A 273 12.62 2.25 0.68
C THR A 273 12.21 2.32 -0.79
N LEU A 274 12.63 1.34 -1.59
CA LEU A 274 12.18 1.18 -2.97
C LEU A 274 10.88 0.36 -2.99
N THR A 275 9.75 1.06 -3.09
CA THR A 275 8.41 0.44 -3.19
C THR A 275 8.11 0.04 -4.64
N LEU A 276 7.09 -0.80 -4.86
CA LEU A 276 6.65 -1.15 -6.22
C LEU A 276 6.22 0.09 -7.03
N PRO A 277 5.39 1.02 -6.51
CA PRO A 277 5.18 2.31 -7.16
C PRO A 277 6.49 3.11 -7.33
N GLY A 278 7.45 3.00 -6.40
CA GLY A 278 8.79 3.57 -6.53
C GLY A 278 9.51 3.13 -7.81
N ILE A 279 9.44 1.83 -8.15
CA ILE A 279 9.99 1.27 -9.40
C ILE A 279 9.27 1.87 -10.61
N ALA A 280 7.94 1.99 -10.57
CA ALA A 280 7.17 2.64 -11.62
C ALA A 280 7.60 4.12 -11.81
N GLY A 281 7.92 4.83 -10.73
CA GLY A 281 8.48 6.18 -10.76
C GLY A 281 9.85 6.27 -11.42
N ILE A 282 10.72 5.26 -11.22
CA ILE A 282 11.98 5.15 -11.94
C ILE A 282 11.73 4.98 -13.44
N ILE A 283 10.83 4.07 -13.83
CA ILE A 283 10.54 3.78 -15.24
C ILE A 283 9.92 5.00 -15.93
N LEU A 284 8.97 5.67 -15.27
CA LEU A 284 8.41 6.93 -15.75
C LEU A 284 9.50 7.99 -15.91
N THR A 285 10.44 8.07 -14.96
CA THR A 285 11.59 8.96 -15.08
C THR A 285 12.47 8.61 -16.28
N ILE A 286 12.67 7.33 -16.63
CA ILE A 286 13.42 6.96 -17.84
C ILE A 286 12.75 7.56 -19.09
N GLY A 287 11.42 7.49 -19.18
CA GLY A 287 10.65 8.10 -20.28
C GLY A 287 10.74 9.62 -20.33
N MET A 288 10.70 10.29 -19.17
CA MET A 288 10.71 11.75 -19.06
C MET A 288 12.12 12.37 -19.06
N ALA A 289 13.14 11.67 -18.60
CA ALA A 289 14.50 12.20 -18.42
C ALA A 289 15.16 12.64 -19.73
N VAL A 290 14.63 12.18 -20.84
CA VAL A 290 15.10 12.53 -22.18
C VAL A 290 14.42 13.80 -22.71
N ASP A 291 13.33 14.27 -22.09
CA ASP A 291 12.57 15.46 -22.52
C ASP A 291 13.43 16.72 -22.58
N ALA A 292 14.19 17.00 -21.51
CA ALA A 292 15.08 18.16 -21.48
C ALA A 292 16.11 18.12 -22.63
N ASN A 293 16.67 16.94 -22.90
CA ASN A 293 17.62 16.73 -23.99
C ASN A 293 16.96 16.91 -25.36
N VAL A 294 15.74 16.37 -25.54
CA VAL A 294 14.93 16.55 -26.76
C VAL A 294 14.68 18.03 -27.05
N LEU A 295 14.26 18.81 -26.05
CA LEU A 295 14.04 20.25 -26.23
C LEU A 295 15.33 20.97 -26.64
N ILE A 296 16.43 20.68 -25.94
CA ILE A 296 17.74 21.28 -26.26
C ILE A 296 18.11 20.94 -27.71
N PHE A 297 17.92 19.70 -28.15
CA PHE A 297 18.27 19.28 -29.52
C PHE A 297 17.39 19.93 -30.57
N GLU A 298 16.08 20.03 -30.35
CA GLU A 298 15.18 20.74 -31.26
C GLU A 298 15.57 22.23 -31.35
N ARG A 299 15.90 22.88 -30.22
CA ARG A 299 16.36 24.28 -30.25
C ARG A 299 17.70 24.43 -30.97
N ILE A 300 18.65 23.52 -30.77
CA ILE A 300 19.91 23.55 -31.53
C ILE A 300 19.64 23.34 -33.03
N ARG A 301 18.72 22.45 -33.42
CA ARG A 301 18.30 22.26 -34.82
C ARG A 301 17.67 23.53 -35.40
N GLU A 302 16.81 24.23 -34.65
CA GLU A 302 16.25 25.53 -35.05
C GLU A 302 17.38 26.55 -35.33
N GLU A 303 18.34 26.66 -34.42
CA GLU A 303 19.45 27.61 -34.50
C GLU A 303 20.42 27.28 -35.65
N LEU A 304 20.70 26.00 -35.90
CA LEU A 304 21.48 25.56 -37.05
C LEU A 304 20.79 25.91 -38.38
N ARG A 305 19.46 25.75 -38.47
CA ARG A 305 18.68 26.13 -39.66
C ARG A 305 18.70 27.63 -39.93
N SER A 306 18.87 28.45 -38.90
CA SER A 306 19.04 29.90 -39.04
C SER A 306 20.43 30.30 -39.58
N GLY A 307 21.34 29.34 -39.79
CA GLY A 307 22.68 29.56 -40.36
C GLY A 307 23.78 29.81 -39.32
N LYS A 308 23.52 29.62 -38.02
CA LYS A 308 24.54 29.72 -36.97
C LYS A 308 25.56 28.58 -37.08
N THR A 309 26.80 28.85 -36.67
CA THR A 309 27.83 27.80 -36.53
C THR A 309 27.42 26.80 -35.45
N VAL A 310 27.95 25.56 -35.51
CA VAL A 310 27.60 24.49 -34.55
C VAL A 310 27.77 24.93 -33.10
N ARG A 311 28.90 25.59 -32.77
CA ARG A 311 29.17 26.07 -31.42
C ARG A 311 28.19 27.17 -30.98
N ALA A 312 27.95 28.15 -31.84
CA ALA A 312 26.99 29.22 -31.54
C ALA A 312 25.54 28.70 -31.42
N ALA A 313 25.18 27.69 -32.21
CA ALA A 313 23.87 27.03 -32.12
C ALA A 313 23.72 26.24 -30.82
N ILE A 314 24.77 25.55 -30.34
CA ILE A 314 24.78 24.88 -29.04
C ILE A 314 24.62 25.90 -27.91
N ASP A 315 25.45 26.94 -27.87
CA ASP A 315 25.39 27.97 -26.82
C ASP A 315 24.01 28.65 -26.77
N SER A 316 23.48 29.02 -27.94
CA SER A 316 22.13 29.60 -28.07
C SER A 316 21.05 28.59 -27.68
N GLY A 317 21.20 27.33 -28.05
CA GLY A 317 20.28 26.23 -27.75
C GLY A 317 20.08 26.07 -26.25
N TYR A 318 21.17 25.89 -25.50
CA TYR A 318 21.12 25.76 -24.04
C TYR A 318 20.59 27.04 -23.36
N GLY A 319 20.98 28.22 -23.83
CA GLY A 319 20.55 29.49 -23.25
C GLY A 319 19.04 29.72 -23.33
N HIS A 320 18.43 29.47 -24.50
CA HIS A 320 16.99 29.66 -24.68
C HIS A 320 16.17 28.51 -24.10
N ALA A 321 16.71 27.29 -24.10
CA ALA A 321 16.05 26.10 -23.56
C ALA A 321 15.89 26.12 -22.04
N LEU A 322 16.82 26.77 -21.32
CA LEU A 322 16.94 26.68 -19.87
C LEU A 322 15.65 27.07 -19.12
N SER A 323 15.08 28.23 -19.43
CA SER A 323 13.89 28.72 -18.73
C SER A 323 12.73 27.74 -18.91
N ALA A 324 12.42 27.37 -20.15
CA ALA A 324 11.30 26.49 -20.47
C ALA A 324 11.42 25.12 -19.80
N ILE A 325 12.62 24.52 -19.74
CA ILE A 325 12.84 23.22 -19.10
C ILE A 325 12.71 23.32 -17.57
N ILE A 326 13.27 24.36 -16.95
CA ILE A 326 13.11 24.57 -15.50
C ILE A 326 11.63 24.74 -15.19
N ASP A 327 10.91 25.55 -15.97
CA ASP A 327 9.51 25.84 -15.69
C ASP A 327 8.61 24.61 -15.80
N ALA A 328 8.83 23.82 -16.85
CA ALA A 328 8.19 22.53 -17.05
C ALA A 328 8.38 21.59 -15.84
N ASN A 329 9.62 21.44 -15.37
CA ASN A 329 9.96 20.47 -14.33
C ASN A 329 9.61 20.95 -12.91
N VAL A 330 9.58 22.26 -12.65
CA VAL A 330 9.21 22.80 -11.33
C VAL A 330 7.79 22.39 -10.95
N THR A 331 6.84 22.39 -11.89
CA THR A 331 5.46 21.97 -11.57
C THR A 331 5.36 20.48 -11.22
N THR A 332 6.01 19.61 -12.00
CA THR A 332 6.07 18.17 -11.69
C THR A 332 6.77 17.92 -10.36
N PHE A 333 7.83 18.68 -10.05
CA PHE A 333 8.52 18.60 -8.76
C PHE A 333 7.63 19.04 -7.59
N LEU A 334 6.84 20.11 -7.75
CA LEU A 334 5.86 20.54 -6.75
C LEU A 334 4.81 19.46 -6.50
N VAL A 335 4.32 18.80 -7.55
CA VAL A 335 3.39 17.67 -7.40
C VAL A 335 4.06 16.50 -6.66
N GLY A 336 5.33 16.20 -6.97
CA GLY A 336 6.11 15.21 -6.24
C GLY A 336 6.22 15.53 -4.74
N ILE A 337 6.46 16.79 -4.36
CA ILE A 337 6.47 17.21 -2.96
C ILE A 337 5.11 16.99 -2.28
N VAL A 338 4.02 17.36 -2.96
CA VAL A 338 2.67 17.16 -2.43
C VAL A 338 2.37 15.67 -2.25
N LEU A 339 2.73 14.83 -3.23
CA LEU A 339 2.61 13.38 -3.14
C LEU A 339 3.42 12.81 -1.97
N TYR A 340 4.64 13.31 -1.73
CA TYR A 340 5.46 12.85 -0.61
C TYR A 340 4.85 13.23 0.74
N GLN A 341 4.29 14.45 0.85
CA GLN A 341 3.72 14.96 2.09
C GLN A 341 2.37 14.32 2.44
N PHE A 342 1.49 14.14 1.46
CA PHE A 342 0.12 13.66 1.66
C PHE A 342 -0.07 12.17 1.33
N GLY A 343 0.85 11.57 0.57
CA GLY A 343 0.83 10.14 0.26
C GLY A 343 1.19 9.28 1.46
N THR A 344 0.69 8.05 1.47
CA THR A 344 1.03 7.01 2.45
C THR A 344 2.01 6.00 1.85
N GLY A 345 2.63 5.17 2.70
CA GLY A 345 3.71 4.20 2.40
C GLY A 345 4.14 4.08 0.94
N PRO A 346 3.40 3.33 0.08
CA PRO A 346 3.78 3.09 -1.32
C PRO A 346 3.89 4.35 -2.19
N ILE A 347 3.00 5.33 -2.01
CA ILE A 347 2.97 6.59 -2.79
C ILE A 347 4.19 7.45 -2.46
N ARG A 348 4.64 7.47 -1.21
CA ARG A 348 5.85 8.24 -0.81
C ARG A 348 7.09 7.74 -1.55
N GLY A 349 7.20 6.43 -1.75
CA GLY A 349 8.28 5.83 -2.53
C GLY A 349 8.28 6.32 -3.98
N PHE A 350 7.11 6.32 -4.64
CA PHE A 350 6.94 6.89 -5.99
C PHE A 350 7.30 8.38 -6.05
N ALA A 351 6.80 9.16 -5.09
CA ALA A 351 7.04 10.60 -5.02
C ALA A 351 8.54 10.91 -4.88
N LEU A 352 9.24 10.15 -4.04
CA LEU A 352 10.67 10.31 -3.81
C LEU A 352 11.48 9.98 -5.07
N THR A 353 11.20 8.86 -5.74
CA THR A 353 11.92 8.49 -6.97
C THR A 353 11.68 9.50 -8.09
N LEU A 354 10.45 10.01 -8.23
CA LEU A 354 10.10 11.08 -9.16
C LEU A 354 10.88 12.37 -8.88
N CYS A 355 10.88 12.84 -7.63
CA CYS A 355 11.59 14.07 -7.23
C CYS A 355 13.10 14.00 -7.49
N ILE A 356 13.73 12.89 -7.09
CA ILE A 356 15.16 12.66 -7.35
C ILE A 356 15.42 12.61 -8.86
N GLY A 357 14.57 11.90 -9.59
CA GLY A 357 14.63 11.78 -11.03
C GLY A 357 14.58 13.11 -11.77
N ILE A 358 13.69 14.01 -11.36
CA ILE A 358 13.58 15.36 -11.94
C ILE A 358 14.85 16.17 -11.68
N ILE A 359 15.32 16.25 -10.43
CA ILE A 359 16.53 17.01 -10.08
C ILE A 359 17.75 16.47 -10.83
N SER A 360 17.90 15.16 -10.83
CA SER A 360 19.01 14.47 -11.47
C SER A 360 18.98 14.65 -12.99
N SER A 361 17.81 14.51 -13.63
CA SER A 361 17.67 14.72 -15.08
C SER A 361 17.94 16.17 -15.49
N LEU A 362 17.52 17.16 -14.70
CA LEU A 362 17.88 18.57 -14.93
C LEU A 362 19.39 18.77 -14.86
N PHE A 363 20.04 18.21 -13.84
CA PHE A 363 21.49 18.30 -13.70
C PHE A 363 22.22 17.64 -14.88
N THR A 364 21.84 16.41 -15.26
CA THR A 364 22.50 15.72 -16.36
C THR A 364 22.25 16.40 -17.71
N ALA A 365 21.05 16.91 -17.95
CA ALA A 365 20.69 17.59 -19.19
C ALA A 365 21.33 18.98 -19.35
N PHE A 366 21.70 19.68 -18.27
CA PHE A 366 22.32 21.02 -18.38
C PHE A 366 23.82 21.04 -18.14
N PHE A 367 24.31 20.18 -17.24
CA PHE A 367 25.72 20.16 -16.89
C PHE A 367 26.47 19.11 -17.72
N VAL A 368 25.98 17.87 -17.73
CA VAL A 368 26.73 16.73 -18.27
C VAL A 368 26.70 16.73 -19.79
N THR A 369 25.51 16.78 -20.41
CA THR A 369 25.40 16.79 -21.88
C THR A 369 26.06 18.02 -22.47
N ARG A 370 25.89 19.21 -21.88
CA ARG A 370 26.57 20.45 -22.30
C ARG A 370 28.08 20.30 -22.29
N THR A 371 28.63 19.78 -21.19
CA THR A 371 30.08 19.53 -21.08
C THR A 371 30.56 18.59 -22.18
N ILE A 372 29.81 17.52 -22.48
CA ILE A 372 30.15 16.58 -23.55
C ILE A 372 30.14 17.28 -24.92
N PHE A 373 29.11 18.10 -25.23
CA PHE A 373 29.06 18.87 -26.48
C PHE A 373 30.24 19.84 -26.62
N GLU A 374 30.58 20.57 -25.56
CA GLU A 374 31.69 21.52 -25.54
C GLU A 374 33.04 20.80 -25.75
N LEU A 375 33.24 19.63 -25.13
CA LEU A 375 34.45 18.83 -25.31
C LEU A 375 34.60 18.29 -26.74
N ILE A 376 33.50 17.81 -27.34
CA ILE A 376 33.51 17.29 -28.72
C ILE A 376 33.80 18.42 -29.71
N THR A 377 33.12 19.56 -29.56
CA THR A 377 33.26 20.71 -30.48
C THR A 377 34.57 21.47 -30.32
N ARG A 378 35.21 21.42 -29.13
CA ARG A 378 36.56 21.97 -28.93
C ARG A 378 37.64 21.19 -29.69
N LYS A 379 37.44 19.88 -29.90
CA LYS A 379 38.45 19.00 -30.50
C LYS A 379 38.40 18.99 -32.03
N SER A 380 37.35 19.53 -32.65
CA SER A 380 37.20 19.59 -34.10
C SER A 380 36.34 20.80 -34.48
N GLU A 381 36.98 21.84 -35.03
CA GLU A 381 36.30 23.04 -35.55
C GLU A 381 35.47 22.77 -36.82
N GLN A 382 35.62 21.59 -37.44
CA GLN A 382 35.05 21.23 -38.74
C GLN A 382 34.13 19.99 -38.74
N SER A 383 33.95 19.28 -37.62
CA SER A 383 33.07 18.11 -37.61
C SER A 383 31.60 18.54 -37.53
N GLY A 384 30.84 18.28 -38.59
CA GLY A 384 29.39 18.45 -38.58
C GLY A 384 28.78 17.60 -37.47
N LEU A 385 28.19 18.23 -36.46
CA LEU A 385 27.45 17.54 -35.43
C LEU A 385 26.18 16.95 -36.06
N SER A 386 26.13 15.63 -36.19
CA SER A 386 24.94 14.95 -36.71
C SER A 386 23.87 14.87 -35.63
N ILE A 387 22.99 15.87 -35.59
CA ILE A 387 21.79 15.86 -34.73
C ILE A 387 20.63 15.19 -35.49
N GLY A 388 20.88 14.17 -36.32
CA GLY A 388 19.83 13.43 -37.06
C GLY A 388 19.14 14.20 -38.21
N PRO A 389 18.87 13.57 -39.37
CA PRO A 389 18.17 14.21 -40.49
C PRO A 389 16.64 14.20 -40.33
N ILE A 390 16.12 13.43 -39.37
CA ILE A 390 14.68 13.22 -39.19
C ILE A 390 14.10 14.43 -38.49
N ALA A 391 13.44 15.26 -39.29
CA ALA A 391 12.68 16.41 -38.85
C ALA A 391 11.19 16.13 -39.06
N LEU A 392 10.70 15.07 -38.41
CA LEU A 392 9.29 14.73 -38.38
C LEU A 392 8.51 15.97 -37.95
N PHE A 393 7.48 16.34 -38.72
CA PHE A 393 6.62 17.50 -38.45
C PHE A 393 7.30 18.88 -38.51
N SER A 394 8.50 18.99 -39.09
CA SER A 394 9.12 20.30 -39.34
C SER A 394 8.39 21.08 -40.46
N ASN A 395 8.18 22.38 -40.24
CA ASN A 395 7.49 23.30 -41.16
C ASN A 395 5.99 23.02 -41.40
N LEU A 396 5.31 22.40 -40.44
CA LEU A 396 3.84 22.36 -40.48
C LEU A 396 3.26 23.77 -40.31
N ASN A 397 2.19 24.03 -41.06
CA ASN A 397 1.43 25.27 -40.96
C ASN A 397 -0.05 24.94 -40.76
N ILE A 398 -0.33 24.14 -39.73
CA ILE A 398 -1.68 23.73 -39.37
C ILE A 398 -2.36 24.87 -38.60
N ARG A 399 -3.59 25.20 -38.98
CA ARG A 399 -4.43 26.18 -38.26
C ARG A 399 -5.20 25.50 -37.12
N PHE A 400 -4.51 25.12 -36.05
CA PHE A 400 -5.11 24.48 -34.88
C PHE A 400 -6.31 25.26 -34.30
N LEU A 401 -6.26 26.59 -34.28
CA LEU A 401 -7.36 27.40 -33.76
C LEU A 401 -8.63 27.36 -34.61
N SER A 402 -8.57 26.97 -35.89
CA SER A 402 -9.77 26.74 -36.69
C SER A 402 -10.42 25.38 -36.37
N LEU A 403 -9.64 24.43 -35.86
CA LEU A 403 -10.11 23.11 -35.40
C LEU A 403 -10.61 23.12 -33.96
N ARG A 404 -10.54 24.25 -33.23
CA ARG A 404 -10.92 24.33 -31.81
C ARG A 404 -12.33 23.83 -31.51
N ASN A 405 -13.30 24.05 -32.41
CA ASN A 405 -14.68 23.62 -32.20
C ASN A 405 -14.81 22.10 -32.31
N ILE A 406 -13.99 21.47 -33.17
CA ILE A 406 -13.90 20.01 -33.24
C ILE A 406 -13.28 19.49 -31.95
N GLY A 407 -12.16 20.11 -31.50
CA GLY A 407 -11.51 19.76 -30.23
C GLY A 407 -12.45 19.87 -29.02
N PHE A 408 -13.18 20.98 -28.88
CA PHE A 408 -14.19 21.12 -27.82
C PHE A 408 -15.33 20.12 -27.96
N GLY A 409 -15.76 19.81 -29.20
CA GLY A 409 -16.79 18.80 -29.45
C GLY A 409 -16.35 17.39 -29.05
N THR A 410 -15.13 16.98 -29.42
CA THR A 410 -14.57 15.67 -29.06
C THR A 410 -14.34 15.56 -27.55
N SER A 411 -13.76 16.60 -26.94
CA SER A 411 -13.59 16.68 -25.48
C SER A 411 -14.93 16.58 -24.74
N ALA A 412 -15.95 17.33 -25.17
CA ALA A 412 -17.27 17.30 -24.56
C ALA A 412 -17.95 15.94 -24.73
N ALA A 413 -17.80 15.29 -25.88
CA ALA A 413 -18.34 13.96 -26.13
C ALA A 413 -17.70 12.91 -25.20
N VAL A 414 -16.37 12.88 -25.11
CA VAL A 414 -15.65 11.94 -24.23
C VAL A 414 -15.98 12.20 -22.76
N LEU A 415 -16.02 13.47 -22.34
CA LEU A 415 -16.42 13.85 -20.99
C LEU A 415 -17.84 13.40 -20.67
N LEU A 416 -18.78 13.56 -21.60
CA LEU A 416 -20.17 13.13 -21.43
C LEU A 416 -20.27 11.60 -21.33
N ILE A 417 -19.54 10.85 -22.16
CA ILE A 417 -19.44 9.39 -22.04
C ILE A 417 -18.90 9.00 -20.66
N GLY A 418 -17.84 9.65 -20.20
CA GLY A 418 -17.26 9.43 -18.89
C GLY A 418 -18.23 9.72 -17.74
N ILE A 419 -18.96 10.84 -17.80
CA ILE A 419 -19.98 11.19 -16.80
C ILE A 419 -21.12 10.17 -16.81
N VAL A 420 -21.59 9.74 -17.99
CA VAL A 420 -22.63 8.70 -18.09
C VAL A 420 -22.15 7.38 -17.49
N SER A 421 -20.89 6.99 -17.73
CA SER A 421 -20.31 5.80 -17.10
C SER A 421 -20.29 5.91 -15.57
N ILE A 422 -19.83 7.06 -15.06
CA ILE A 422 -19.73 7.34 -13.62
C ILE A 422 -21.11 7.37 -12.94
N LEU A 423 -22.13 7.94 -13.59
CA LEU A 423 -23.45 8.13 -12.96
C LEU A 423 -24.43 6.98 -13.21
N GLY A 424 -24.26 6.20 -14.29
CA GLY A 424 -25.32 5.32 -14.79
C GLY A 424 -24.93 3.91 -15.20
N ILE A 425 -23.64 3.56 -15.27
CA ILE A 425 -23.20 2.21 -15.69
C ILE A 425 -22.39 1.54 -14.57
N ASN A 426 -21.13 1.93 -14.41
CA ASN A 426 -20.18 1.23 -13.53
C ASN A 426 -19.95 1.95 -12.20
N GLY A 427 -20.27 3.25 -12.11
CA GLY A 427 -19.88 4.04 -10.94
C GLY A 427 -18.39 4.34 -10.92
N ILE A 428 -17.92 4.88 -9.79
CA ILE A 428 -16.49 4.92 -9.46
C ILE A 428 -16.20 3.73 -8.57
N ARG A 429 -15.45 2.76 -9.10
CA ARG A 429 -15.04 1.58 -8.34
C ARG A 429 -13.88 1.94 -7.42
N GLN A 430 -14.19 2.11 -6.14
CA GLN A 430 -13.20 2.45 -5.13
C GLN A 430 -12.46 1.19 -4.68
N GLY A 431 -11.15 1.30 -4.55
CA GLY A 431 -10.37 0.22 -3.95
C GLY A 431 -10.51 0.15 -2.44
N ILE A 432 -9.94 -0.91 -1.86
CA ILE A 432 -10.03 -1.19 -0.42
C ILE A 432 -9.45 -0.03 0.42
N ASP A 433 -8.48 0.70 -0.12
CA ASP A 433 -7.91 1.90 0.48
C ASP A 433 -8.94 3.00 0.78
N PHE A 434 -10.08 3.02 0.08
CA PHE A 434 -11.12 4.04 0.22
C PHE A 434 -12.45 3.44 0.68
N ALA A 435 -12.82 2.27 0.13
CA ALA A 435 -14.06 1.58 0.47
C ALA A 435 -14.00 0.87 1.83
N GLY A 436 -12.79 0.50 2.28
CA GLY A 436 -12.61 -0.42 3.40
C GLY A 436 -12.98 -1.87 3.04
N GLY A 437 -12.62 -2.80 3.92
CA GLY A 437 -12.91 -4.23 3.78
C GLY A 437 -11.67 -5.10 3.92
N THR A 438 -11.74 -6.29 3.29
CA THR A 438 -10.67 -7.30 3.27
C THR A 438 -10.38 -7.72 1.83
N LEU A 439 -9.08 -7.78 1.48
CA LEU A 439 -8.55 -8.23 0.19
C LEU A 439 -7.53 -9.33 0.45
N LEU A 440 -7.72 -10.46 -0.23
CA LEU A 440 -6.80 -11.59 -0.21
C LEU A 440 -6.38 -11.91 -1.64
N GLU A 441 -5.09 -12.03 -1.86
CA GLU A 441 -4.46 -12.52 -3.08
C GLU A 441 -3.79 -13.84 -2.73
N LEU A 442 -4.35 -14.92 -3.27
CA LEU A 442 -4.01 -16.29 -2.92
C LEU A 442 -3.47 -17.02 -4.14
N HIS A 443 -2.44 -17.83 -3.95
CA HIS A 443 -1.82 -18.65 -4.98
C HIS A 443 -2.13 -20.13 -4.74
N PHE A 444 -2.64 -20.80 -5.77
CA PHE A 444 -2.95 -22.22 -5.76
C PHE A 444 -2.15 -22.95 -6.84
N ASP A 445 -1.43 -24.00 -6.45
CA ASP A 445 -0.73 -24.88 -7.38
C ASP A 445 -1.07 -26.35 -7.07
N PRO A 446 -1.83 -27.06 -7.93
CA PRO A 446 -2.36 -26.60 -9.23
C PRO A 446 -3.54 -25.62 -9.10
N ALA A 447 -3.82 -24.87 -10.18
CA ALA A 447 -4.91 -23.89 -10.26
C ALA A 447 -6.27 -24.43 -9.77
N VAL A 448 -7.00 -23.59 -9.04
CA VAL A 448 -8.37 -23.86 -8.57
C VAL A 448 -9.36 -22.98 -9.34
N GLN A 449 -10.51 -23.53 -9.71
CA GLN A 449 -11.56 -22.76 -10.39
C GLN A 449 -12.25 -21.79 -9.42
N VAL A 450 -12.58 -20.60 -9.91
CA VAL A 450 -13.26 -19.56 -9.13
C VAL A 450 -14.59 -20.06 -8.53
N GLU A 451 -15.31 -20.90 -9.27
CA GLU A 451 -16.61 -21.43 -8.82
C GLU A 451 -16.45 -22.42 -7.65
N ASP A 452 -15.37 -23.20 -7.64
CA ASP A 452 -15.08 -24.11 -6.53
C ASP A 452 -14.80 -23.31 -5.26
N ILE A 453 -13.98 -22.25 -5.36
CA ILE A 453 -13.72 -21.31 -4.24
C ILE A 453 -15.04 -20.66 -3.78
N ARG A 454 -15.86 -20.19 -4.73
CA ARG A 454 -17.16 -19.57 -4.42
C ARG A 454 -18.07 -20.51 -3.63
N SER A 455 -18.09 -21.79 -3.99
CA SER A 455 -18.90 -22.81 -3.31
C SER A 455 -18.44 -23.08 -1.88
N GLN A 456 -17.13 -23.00 -1.61
CA GLN A 456 -16.57 -23.18 -0.27
C GLN A 456 -16.86 -22.00 0.65
N LEU A 457 -16.92 -20.78 0.10
CA LEU A 457 -17.15 -19.57 0.89
C LEU A 457 -18.63 -19.30 1.23
N GLY A 458 -19.52 -20.27 1.04
CA GLY A 458 -20.94 -20.14 1.42
C GLY A 458 -21.19 -20.10 2.92
N ARG A 459 -20.26 -20.61 3.74
CA ARG A 459 -20.28 -20.55 5.21
C ARG A 459 -18.87 -20.36 5.73
N VAL A 460 -18.53 -19.12 6.08
CA VAL A 460 -17.23 -18.77 6.62
C VAL A 460 -17.37 -18.40 8.09
N PRO A 461 -16.68 -19.09 9.02
CA PRO A 461 -16.66 -18.72 10.43
C PRO A 461 -15.85 -17.43 10.61
N VAL A 462 -16.50 -16.39 11.14
CA VAL A 462 -15.91 -15.07 11.44
C VAL A 462 -16.30 -14.72 12.88
N GLY A 463 -15.35 -14.86 13.80
CA GLY A 463 -15.63 -14.76 15.23
C GLY A 463 -16.68 -15.80 15.66
N ASP A 464 -17.77 -15.33 16.28
CA ASP A 464 -18.89 -16.17 16.73
C ASP A 464 -19.99 -16.35 15.66
N ALA A 465 -19.82 -15.79 14.46
CA ALA A 465 -20.83 -15.80 13.40
C ALA A 465 -20.39 -16.60 12.15
N GLU A 466 -21.35 -17.15 11.42
CA GLU A 466 -21.13 -17.69 10.07
C GLU A 466 -21.65 -16.69 9.03
N ILE A 467 -20.79 -16.31 8.08
CA ILE A 467 -21.12 -15.35 7.02
C ILE A 467 -21.06 -16.05 5.67
N ASP A 468 -22.06 -15.79 4.82
CA ASP A 468 -22.06 -16.22 3.42
C ASP A 468 -21.27 -15.22 2.57
N LEU A 469 -20.05 -15.61 2.21
CA LEU A 469 -19.12 -14.83 1.39
C LEU A 469 -19.10 -15.29 -0.08
N SER A 470 -19.99 -16.19 -0.49
CA SER A 470 -20.09 -16.68 -1.88
C SER A 470 -20.48 -15.59 -2.88
N LYS A 471 -21.07 -14.48 -2.41
CA LYS A 471 -21.40 -13.32 -3.26
C LYS A 471 -20.28 -12.28 -3.34
N SER A 472 -19.19 -12.51 -2.62
CA SER A 472 -18.01 -11.64 -2.66
C SER A 472 -17.39 -11.61 -4.05
N GLU A 473 -16.57 -10.59 -4.30
CA GLU A 473 -15.83 -10.52 -5.54
C GLU A 473 -14.69 -11.54 -5.49
N ILE A 474 -14.79 -12.57 -6.33
CA ILE A 474 -13.78 -13.62 -6.47
C ILE A 474 -13.43 -13.68 -7.96
N LYS A 475 -12.16 -13.46 -8.30
CA LYS A 475 -11.69 -13.48 -9.69
C LYS A 475 -10.25 -13.97 -9.77
N GLN A 476 -9.86 -14.48 -10.93
CA GLN A 476 -8.45 -14.69 -11.26
C GLN A 476 -7.73 -13.35 -11.38
N PHE A 477 -6.46 -13.30 -10.98
CA PHE A 477 -5.66 -12.08 -10.98
C PHE A 477 -4.25 -12.35 -11.50
N GLY A 478 -3.92 -11.85 -12.69
CA GLY A 478 -2.61 -12.06 -13.31
C GLY A 478 -2.46 -13.44 -13.95
N SER A 479 -2.45 -14.52 -13.15
CA SER A 479 -2.32 -15.91 -13.62
C SER A 479 -3.54 -16.77 -13.29
N GLU A 480 -3.63 -17.97 -13.88
CA GLU A 480 -4.70 -18.94 -13.57
C GLU A 480 -4.58 -19.52 -12.14
N ASN A 481 -3.39 -19.45 -11.55
CA ASN A 481 -3.09 -19.93 -10.19
C ASN A 481 -3.41 -18.88 -9.12
N ASP A 482 -3.53 -17.62 -9.51
CA ASP A 482 -3.68 -16.50 -8.58
C ASP A 482 -5.14 -16.05 -8.51
N ILE A 483 -5.71 -16.05 -7.31
CA ILE A 483 -7.10 -15.68 -7.04
C ILE A 483 -7.13 -14.47 -6.13
N LEU A 484 -7.89 -13.46 -6.54
CA LEU A 484 -8.24 -12.30 -5.74
C LEU A 484 -9.63 -12.49 -5.14
N ILE A 485 -9.71 -12.40 -3.82
CA ILE A 485 -10.96 -12.37 -3.05
C ILE A 485 -11.07 -11.00 -2.39
N ARG A 486 -12.17 -10.31 -2.64
CA ARG A 486 -12.48 -9.03 -1.99
C ARG A 486 -13.83 -9.10 -1.31
N VAL A 487 -13.83 -8.73 -0.05
CA VAL A 487 -15.01 -8.69 0.81
C VAL A 487 -15.24 -7.26 1.29
N SER A 488 -16.42 -6.73 1.02
CA SER A 488 -16.84 -5.38 1.39
C SER A 488 -17.56 -5.32 2.73
N GLU A 489 -17.07 -6.07 3.74
CA GLU A 489 -17.67 -6.10 5.07
C GLU A 489 -16.76 -5.55 6.18
N SER A 490 -17.42 -5.00 7.20
CA SER A 490 -16.82 -4.34 8.37
C SER A 490 -16.64 -5.33 9.52
N GLY A 491 -15.92 -6.43 9.28
CA GLY A 491 -15.46 -7.30 10.37
C GLY A 491 -14.42 -6.60 11.23
N THR A 492 -14.50 -6.76 12.55
CA THR A 492 -13.45 -6.35 13.51
C THR A 492 -12.24 -7.31 13.40
N GLY A 493 -11.02 -6.80 13.59
CA GLY A 493 -9.79 -7.63 13.49
C GLY A 493 -9.56 -8.41 12.17
N THR A 494 -8.64 -9.36 12.14
CA THR A 494 -8.34 -10.18 10.94
C THR A 494 -9.34 -11.31 10.69
N GLU A 495 -10.41 -11.41 11.49
CA GLU A 495 -11.32 -12.55 11.56
C GLU A 495 -11.90 -12.99 10.21
N VAL A 496 -12.27 -12.03 9.35
CA VAL A 496 -12.80 -12.34 8.01
C VAL A 496 -11.73 -13.01 7.15
N ALA A 497 -10.50 -12.50 7.19
CA ALA A 497 -9.38 -13.08 6.46
C ALA A 497 -9.04 -14.47 7.01
N ASP A 498 -8.94 -14.59 8.33
CA ASP A 498 -8.60 -15.84 9.01
C ASP A 498 -9.65 -16.92 8.75
N GLY A 499 -10.94 -16.55 8.77
CA GLY A 499 -12.06 -17.43 8.43
C GLY A 499 -12.00 -17.92 6.98
N ILE A 500 -11.81 -17.01 6.02
CA ILE A 500 -11.65 -17.37 4.60
C ILE A 500 -10.46 -18.31 4.44
N MET A 501 -9.34 -17.96 5.06
CA MET A 501 -8.12 -18.75 4.97
C MET A 501 -8.28 -20.13 5.60
N GLY A 502 -8.98 -20.26 6.73
CA GLY A 502 -9.27 -21.54 7.37
C GLY A 502 -10.12 -22.45 6.49
N VAL A 503 -11.21 -21.92 5.91
CA VAL A 503 -12.08 -22.66 5.00
C VAL A 503 -11.34 -23.13 3.75
N LEU A 504 -10.58 -22.23 3.12
CA LEU A 504 -9.84 -22.57 1.89
C LEU A 504 -8.66 -23.50 2.16
N LYS A 505 -7.95 -23.33 3.29
CA LYS A 505 -6.87 -24.24 3.69
C LYS A 505 -7.41 -25.65 3.91
N ALA A 506 -8.58 -25.81 4.55
CA ALA A 506 -9.22 -27.11 4.72
C ALA A 506 -9.74 -27.71 3.41
N GLY A 507 -10.34 -26.87 2.53
CA GLY A 507 -10.93 -27.33 1.27
C GLY A 507 -9.90 -27.69 0.18
N PHE A 508 -8.73 -27.05 0.18
CA PHE A 508 -7.76 -27.12 -0.91
C PHE A 508 -6.33 -27.43 -0.45
N VAL A 509 -6.16 -28.23 0.63
CA VAL A 509 -4.84 -28.59 1.20
C VAL A 509 -3.82 -29.03 0.14
N ASN A 510 -4.24 -29.81 -0.85
CA ASN A 510 -3.35 -30.36 -1.88
C ASN A 510 -2.92 -29.34 -2.95
N ASN A 511 -3.50 -28.13 -2.93
CA ASN A 511 -3.23 -27.05 -3.87
C ASN A 511 -2.47 -25.89 -3.21
N ILE A 512 -2.12 -26.04 -1.92
CA ILE A 512 -1.58 -24.97 -1.09
C ILE A 512 -0.18 -25.33 -0.65
N GLU A 513 0.79 -24.49 -1.04
CA GLU A 513 2.11 -24.48 -0.41
C GLU A 513 2.12 -23.49 0.75
N GLU A 514 2.40 -23.98 1.96
CA GLU A 514 2.18 -23.25 3.22
C GLU A 514 2.88 -21.88 3.30
N MET A 515 4.01 -21.71 2.59
CA MET A 515 4.80 -20.48 2.57
C MET A 515 4.55 -19.58 1.36
N GLU A 516 3.88 -20.05 0.32
CA GLU A 516 3.71 -19.31 -0.95
C GLU A 516 2.27 -18.99 -1.31
N TRP A 517 1.30 -19.65 -0.67
CA TRP A 517 -0.11 -19.52 -1.03
C TRP A 517 -0.72 -18.16 -0.67
N ILE A 518 -0.15 -17.40 0.28
CA ILE A 518 -0.61 -16.03 0.58
C ILE A 518 0.33 -15.06 -0.13
N ARG A 519 -0.13 -14.47 -1.23
CA ARG A 519 0.63 -13.45 -1.97
C ARG A 519 0.45 -12.07 -1.34
N ARG A 520 -0.78 -11.73 -0.94
CA ARG A 520 -1.11 -10.45 -0.31
C ARG A 520 -2.37 -10.57 0.53
N GLN A 521 -2.37 -9.94 1.69
CA GLN A 521 -3.53 -9.75 2.54
C GLN A 521 -3.58 -8.29 2.94
N GLU A 522 -4.71 -7.64 2.68
CA GLU A 522 -4.96 -6.28 3.13
C GLU A 522 -6.29 -6.20 3.83
N LYS A 523 -6.27 -5.57 5.00
CA LYS A 523 -7.46 -5.15 5.71
C LYS A 523 -7.39 -3.65 5.92
N VAL A 524 -8.46 -2.95 5.55
CA VAL A 524 -8.59 -1.51 5.80
C VAL A 524 -9.91 -1.24 6.49
N GLY A 525 -9.84 -0.71 7.71
CA GLY A 525 -11.02 -0.29 8.46
C GLY A 525 -11.68 0.97 7.87
N PRO A 526 -13.01 1.16 8.05
CA PRO A 526 -13.74 2.29 7.49
C PRO A 526 -13.16 3.66 7.86
N LYS A 527 -12.62 3.79 9.07
CA LYS A 527 -11.99 5.03 9.56
C LYS A 527 -10.74 5.37 8.74
N ILE A 528 -9.83 4.40 8.57
CA ILE A 528 -8.61 4.58 7.77
C ILE A 528 -8.98 4.88 6.32
N GLY A 529 -9.96 4.16 5.75
CA GLY A 529 -10.45 4.43 4.40
C GLY A 529 -10.88 5.89 4.20
N SER A 530 -11.69 6.42 5.12
CA SER A 530 -12.13 7.82 5.07
C SER A 530 -10.99 8.84 5.22
N GLU A 531 -9.99 8.53 6.05
CA GLU A 531 -8.81 9.39 6.24
C GLU A 531 -7.94 9.41 4.97
N LEU A 532 -7.73 8.25 4.35
CA LEU A 532 -6.99 8.10 3.08
C LEU A 532 -7.70 8.83 1.93
N SER A 533 -9.03 8.71 1.81
CA SER A 533 -9.81 9.48 0.83
C SER A 533 -9.64 10.99 1.02
N ASN A 534 -9.76 11.46 2.25
CA ASN A 534 -9.60 12.89 2.58
C ASN A 534 -8.17 13.39 2.34
N ALA A 535 -7.16 12.57 2.58
CA ALA A 535 -5.77 12.90 2.25
C ALA A 535 -5.56 13.01 0.74
N ALA A 536 -6.08 12.07 -0.05
CA ALA A 536 -6.01 12.08 -1.51
C ALA A 536 -6.65 13.34 -2.12
N VAL A 537 -7.88 13.68 -1.70
CA VAL A 537 -8.58 14.89 -2.19
C VAL A 537 -7.81 16.17 -1.82
N ARG A 538 -7.32 16.27 -0.58
CA ARG A 538 -6.49 17.41 -0.16
C ARG A 538 -5.21 17.52 -0.97
N ALA A 539 -4.54 16.41 -1.27
CA ALA A 539 -3.34 16.40 -2.10
C ALA A 539 -3.61 16.99 -3.49
N VAL A 540 -4.70 16.58 -4.14
CA VAL A 540 -5.10 17.11 -5.46
C VAL A 540 -5.39 18.61 -5.39
N LEU A 541 -6.17 19.06 -4.41
CA LEU A 541 -6.52 20.48 -4.27
C LEU A 541 -5.29 21.35 -3.98
N VAL A 542 -4.38 20.89 -3.11
CA VAL A 542 -3.14 21.60 -2.80
C VAL A 542 -2.24 21.65 -4.02
N ALA A 543 -2.09 20.55 -4.76
CA ALA A 543 -1.31 20.52 -6.00
C ALA A 543 -1.86 21.52 -7.03
N LEU A 544 -3.17 21.50 -7.30
CA LEU A 544 -3.82 22.44 -8.22
C LEU A 544 -3.65 23.91 -7.79
N ALA A 545 -3.75 24.20 -6.50
CA ALA A 545 -3.54 25.54 -5.97
C ALA A 545 -2.09 26.01 -6.16
N LEU A 546 -1.11 25.15 -5.84
CA LEU A 546 0.32 25.46 -6.02
C LEU A 546 0.66 25.69 -7.50
N ILE A 547 0.12 24.86 -8.38
CA ILE A 547 0.25 25.03 -9.84
C ILE A 547 -0.33 26.36 -10.28
N LEU A 548 -1.56 26.70 -9.85
CA LEU A 548 -2.20 27.96 -10.22
C LEU A 548 -1.36 29.17 -9.77
N ILE A 549 -0.86 29.14 -8.53
CA ILE A 549 -0.01 30.18 -7.96
C ILE A 549 1.28 30.32 -8.78
N TYR A 550 1.95 29.19 -9.05
CA TYR A 550 3.18 29.16 -9.83
C TYR A 550 2.96 29.72 -11.25
N MET A 551 1.91 29.27 -11.94
CA MET A 551 1.56 29.72 -13.29
C MET A 551 1.21 31.21 -13.34
N ALA A 552 0.42 31.69 -12.37
CA ALA A 552 0.07 33.10 -12.28
C ALA A 552 1.32 33.98 -12.06
N TRP A 553 2.24 33.54 -11.19
CA TRP A 553 3.51 34.23 -10.94
C TRP A 553 4.42 34.20 -12.17
N ARG A 554 4.60 33.02 -12.79
CA ARG A 554 5.54 32.80 -13.89
C ARG A 554 5.18 33.57 -15.17
N PHE A 555 3.91 33.60 -15.53
CA PHE A 555 3.43 34.23 -16.77
C PHE A 555 3.01 35.69 -16.59
N HIS A 556 3.04 36.23 -15.37
CA HIS A 556 2.59 37.59 -15.02
C HIS A 556 1.18 37.95 -15.52
N ARG A 557 0.38 36.94 -15.87
CA ARG A 557 -0.97 37.06 -16.40
C ARG A 557 -1.82 35.91 -15.88
N PHE A 558 -2.83 36.25 -15.10
CA PHE A 558 -3.72 35.27 -14.48
C PHE A 558 -4.44 34.36 -15.49
N LEU A 559 -4.65 34.85 -16.72
CA LEU A 559 -5.32 34.09 -17.77
C LEU A 559 -4.57 32.81 -18.18
N TYR A 560 -3.23 32.83 -18.17
CA TYR A 560 -2.42 31.64 -18.46
C TYR A 560 -2.63 30.56 -17.40
N GLY A 561 -2.71 30.96 -16.12
CA GLY A 561 -3.03 30.06 -15.01
C GLY A 561 -4.43 29.45 -15.15
N ILE A 562 -5.45 30.26 -15.46
CA ILE A 562 -6.82 29.75 -15.69
C ILE A 562 -6.85 28.74 -16.84
N ALA A 563 -6.24 29.06 -17.98
CA ALA A 563 -6.26 28.20 -19.16
C ALA A 563 -5.60 26.84 -18.87
N ALA A 564 -4.48 26.83 -18.15
CA ALA A 564 -3.82 25.60 -17.71
C ALA A 564 -4.68 24.80 -16.74
N VAL A 565 -5.29 25.45 -15.74
CA VAL A 565 -6.15 24.78 -14.75
C VAL A 565 -7.41 24.19 -15.39
N VAL A 566 -8.02 24.88 -16.36
CA VAL A 566 -9.17 24.33 -17.11
C VAL A 566 -8.77 23.07 -17.88
N ALA A 567 -7.60 23.07 -18.53
CA ALA A 567 -7.09 21.88 -19.20
C ALA A 567 -6.81 20.73 -18.22
N LEU A 568 -6.23 21.03 -17.06
CA LEU A 568 -6.02 20.02 -16.00
C LEU A 568 -7.31 19.40 -15.50
N PHE A 569 -8.33 20.21 -15.21
CA PHE A 569 -9.64 19.69 -14.81
C PHE A 569 -10.23 18.80 -15.89
N HIS A 570 -10.13 19.22 -17.14
CA HIS A 570 -10.54 18.39 -18.28
C HIS A 570 -9.80 17.05 -18.31
N ASP A 571 -8.50 17.05 -18.13
CA ASP A 571 -7.68 15.83 -18.25
C ASP A 571 -7.97 14.84 -17.13
N VAL A 572 -8.06 15.33 -15.90
CA VAL A 572 -8.40 14.49 -14.73
C VAL A 572 -9.80 13.93 -14.86
N LEU A 573 -10.78 14.73 -15.28
CA LEU A 573 -12.17 14.27 -15.43
C LEU A 573 -12.33 13.25 -16.56
N ILE A 574 -11.69 13.47 -17.72
CA ILE A 574 -11.69 12.49 -18.81
C ILE A 574 -11.01 11.20 -18.36
N THR A 575 -9.87 11.30 -17.67
CA THR A 575 -9.16 10.11 -17.19
C THR A 575 -10.04 9.34 -16.22
N LEU A 576 -10.63 9.98 -15.21
CA LEU A 576 -11.57 9.35 -14.28
C LEU A 576 -12.79 8.72 -15.00
N GLY A 577 -13.35 9.41 -15.99
CA GLY A 577 -14.45 8.90 -16.80
C GLY A 577 -14.09 7.65 -17.59
N LEU A 578 -12.90 7.61 -18.18
CA LEU A 578 -12.40 6.43 -18.89
C LEU A 578 -12.03 5.29 -17.94
N LEU A 579 -11.50 5.57 -16.75
CA LEU A 579 -11.27 4.56 -15.73
C LEU A 579 -12.59 3.89 -15.30
N SER A 580 -13.64 4.68 -15.06
CA SER A 580 -15.00 4.17 -14.80
C SER A 580 -15.50 3.30 -15.97
N LEU A 581 -15.29 3.75 -17.21
CA LEU A 581 -15.73 3.03 -18.41
C LEU A 581 -15.06 1.66 -18.55
N PHE A 582 -13.78 1.56 -18.19
CA PHE A 582 -13.02 0.32 -18.23
C PHE A 582 -13.11 -0.53 -16.96
N ASP A 583 -13.95 -0.14 -16.00
CA ASP A 583 -14.11 -0.82 -14.71
C ASP A 583 -12.78 -0.94 -13.94
N ILE A 584 -11.93 0.09 -14.04
CA ILE A 584 -10.64 0.16 -13.35
C ILE A 584 -10.83 0.68 -11.94
N GLU A 585 -10.20 0.00 -10.99
CA GLU A 585 -10.30 0.31 -9.57
C GLU A 585 -9.45 1.54 -9.21
N ILE A 586 -10.06 2.49 -8.49
CA ILE A 586 -9.33 3.64 -7.95
C ILE A 586 -8.68 3.22 -6.64
N THR A 587 -7.40 2.86 -6.70
CA THR A 587 -6.52 2.60 -5.56
C THR A 587 -5.64 3.82 -5.26
N LEU A 588 -4.90 3.78 -4.15
CA LEU A 588 -3.87 4.79 -3.85
C LEU A 588 -2.83 4.93 -4.98
N ALA A 589 -2.49 3.84 -5.66
CA ALA A 589 -1.59 3.86 -6.81
C ALA A 589 -2.20 4.66 -7.98
N VAL A 590 -3.48 4.43 -8.30
CA VAL A 590 -4.19 5.19 -9.35
C VAL A 590 -4.27 6.67 -9.02
N VAL A 591 -4.48 7.05 -7.75
CA VAL A 591 -4.42 8.46 -7.33
C VAL A 591 -3.02 9.06 -7.55
N ALA A 592 -1.96 8.31 -7.26
CA ALA A 592 -0.59 8.75 -7.54
C ALA A 592 -0.34 8.93 -9.04
N ALA A 593 -0.87 8.03 -9.88
CA ALA A 593 -0.83 8.19 -11.33
C ALA A 593 -1.59 9.43 -11.82
N LEU A 594 -2.81 9.68 -11.31
CA LEU A 594 -3.60 10.88 -11.61
C LEU A 594 -2.84 12.17 -11.27
N LEU A 595 -2.18 12.21 -10.10
CA LEU A 595 -1.35 13.34 -9.71
C LEU A 595 -0.10 13.47 -10.59
N ALA A 596 0.56 12.36 -10.94
CA ALA A 596 1.68 12.40 -11.90
C ALA A 596 1.25 12.96 -13.27
N ILE A 597 0.05 12.61 -13.74
CA ILE A 597 -0.54 13.14 -14.99
C ILE A 597 -0.75 14.65 -14.90
N VAL A 598 -1.16 15.18 -13.74
CA VAL A 598 -1.30 16.63 -13.55
C VAL A 598 0.03 17.35 -13.82
N GLY A 599 1.14 16.83 -13.28
CA GLY A 599 2.47 17.38 -13.58
C GLY A 599 2.86 17.23 -15.05
N TYR A 600 2.60 16.05 -15.62
CA TYR A 600 2.91 15.75 -17.01
C TYR A 600 2.13 16.62 -18.02
N SER A 601 0.80 16.70 -17.90
CA SER A 601 -0.07 17.51 -18.79
C SER A 601 0.29 19.00 -18.77
N LEU A 602 0.73 19.50 -17.61
CA LEU A 602 1.22 20.87 -17.49
C LEU A 602 2.52 21.11 -18.22
N ASN A 603 3.42 20.12 -18.29
CA ASN A 603 4.70 20.28 -18.97
C ASN A 603 4.49 20.77 -20.40
N ASP A 604 3.67 20.08 -21.20
CA ASP A 604 3.37 20.49 -22.58
C ASP A 604 2.65 21.84 -22.64
N THR A 605 1.69 22.08 -21.74
CA THR A 605 0.93 23.33 -21.70
C THR A 605 1.83 24.55 -21.43
N ILE A 606 2.74 24.44 -20.45
CA ILE A 606 3.70 25.50 -20.08
C ILE A 606 4.60 25.84 -21.25
N VAL A 607 5.00 24.83 -22.01
CA VAL A 607 5.94 24.95 -23.11
C VAL A 607 5.30 25.66 -24.29
N VAL A 608 4.08 25.25 -24.65
CA VAL A 608 3.31 25.94 -25.68
C VAL A 608 3.06 27.40 -25.25
N PHE A 609 2.74 27.64 -23.98
CA PHE A 609 2.51 28.98 -23.45
C PHE A 609 3.76 29.86 -23.45
N ASP A 610 4.92 29.33 -23.09
CA ASP A 610 6.18 30.04 -23.14
C ASP A 610 6.54 30.38 -24.59
N ARG A 611 6.32 29.46 -25.54
CA ARG A 611 6.51 29.73 -26.97
C ARG A 611 5.52 30.75 -27.52
N ILE A 612 4.27 30.77 -27.06
CA ILE A 612 3.31 31.83 -27.40
C ILE A 612 3.85 33.18 -26.91
N ARG A 613 4.33 33.24 -25.66
CA ARG A 613 4.91 34.46 -25.09
C ARG A 613 6.14 34.93 -25.86
N GLU A 614 7.07 34.04 -26.19
CA GLU A 614 8.26 34.34 -26.98
C GLU A 614 7.87 34.92 -28.35
N ASN A 615 6.98 34.24 -29.08
CA ASN A 615 6.55 34.68 -30.41
C ASN A 615 5.74 35.98 -30.39
N LEU A 616 5.07 36.33 -29.28
CA LEU A 616 4.42 37.66 -29.15
C LEU A 616 5.42 38.81 -29.18
N HIS A 617 6.64 38.60 -28.67
CA HIS A 617 7.68 39.63 -28.69
C HIS A 617 8.27 39.80 -30.11
N THR A 618 8.35 38.71 -30.87
CA THR A 618 9.05 38.67 -32.16
C THR A 618 8.13 38.89 -33.37
N ALA A 619 6.88 38.42 -33.31
CA ALA A 619 5.95 38.37 -34.45
C ALA A 619 4.85 39.45 -34.42
N ARG A 620 5.23 40.74 -34.34
CA ARG A 620 4.29 41.88 -34.25
C ARG A 620 3.26 42.00 -35.39
N ARG A 621 3.44 41.33 -36.53
CA ARG A 621 2.62 41.49 -37.75
C ARG A 621 1.50 40.47 -37.96
N GLN A 622 1.50 39.33 -37.27
CA GLN A 622 0.60 38.20 -37.59
C GLN A 622 -0.67 38.12 -36.73
N GLY A 623 -0.85 39.04 -35.77
CA GLY A 623 -1.98 39.02 -34.82
C GLY A 623 -1.93 37.84 -33.84
N PHE A 624 -2.74 37.91 -32.78
CA PHE A 624 -2.70 36.89 -31.71
C PHE A 624 -3.04 35.47 -32.21
N ASP A 625 -3.98 35.36 -33.16
CA ASP A 625 -4.37 34.09 -33.78
C ASP A 625 -3.21 33.43 -34.54
N GLY A 626 -2.49 34.20 -35.36
CA GLY A 626 -1.32 33.73 -36.10
C GLY A 626 -0.20 33.29 -35.15
N THR A 627 0.06 34.08 -34.10
CA THR A 627 1.07 33.75 -33.09
C THR A 627 0.77 32.43 -32.39
N VAL A 628 -0.47 32.19 -31.95
CA VAL A 628 -0.83 30.94 -31.25
C VAL A 628 -0.67 29.74 -32.18
N ASN A 629 -1.18 29.81 -33.42
CA ASN A 629 -1.01 28.70 -34.37
C ASN A 629 0.47 28.42 -34.66
N GLN A 630 1.28 29.47 -34.88
CA GLN A 630 2.71 29.32 -35.12
C GLN A 630 3.40 28.63 -33.94
N SER A 631 3.16 29.09 -32.71
CA SER A 631 3.77 28.51 -31.51
C SER A 631 3.41 27.03 -31.31
N ILE A 632 2.15 26.64 -31.57
CA ILE A 632 1.75 25.22 -31.49
C ILE A 632 2.51 24.38 -32.54
N ASN A 633 2.60 24.84 -33.79
CA ASN A 633 3.32 24.09 -34.84
C ASN A 633 4.81 23.93 -34.49
N GLU A 634 5.43 24.97 -33.92
CA GLU A 634 6.85 24.94 -33.51
C GLU A 634 7.09 23.97 -32.34
N CYS A 635 6.15 23.85 -31.41
CA CYS A 635 6.25 22.92 -30.27
C CYS A 635 5.85 21.46 -30.60
N LEU A 636 5.11 21.22 -31.69
CA LEU A 636 4.47 19.93 -31.97
C LEU A 636 5.46 18.76 -32.02
N SER A 637 6.62 18.94 -32.69
CA SER A 637 7.67 17.92 -32.78
C SER A 637 8.11 17.47 -31.39
N ARG A 638 8.41 18.42 -30.50
CA ARG A 638 8.79 18.12 -29.12
C ARG A 638 7.68 17.42 -28.36
N THR A 639 6.47 17.99 -28.36
CA THR A 639 5.33 17.45 -27.59
C THR A 639 5.02 16.01 -28.01
N LEU A 640 5.06 15.69 -29.31
CA LEU A 640 4.83 14.33 -29.78
C LEU A 640 5.97 13.36 -29.40
N ILE A 641 7.24 13.77 -29.50
CA ILE A 641 8.38 12.91 -29.17
C ILE A 641 8.43 12.59 -27.68
N THR A 642 8.22 13.60 -26.84
CA THR A 642 8.24 13.47 -25.38
C THR A 642 7.07 12.62 -24.87
N SER A 643 5.90 12.77 -25.49
CA SER A 643 4.75 11.88 -25.29
C SER A 643 5.05 10.47 -25.75
N ALA A 644 5.68 10.30 -26.91
CA ALA A 644 6.05 8.99 -27.42
C ALA A 644 7.04 8.26 -26.50
N THR A 645 8.12 8.90 -26.03
CA THR A 645 9.09 8.25 -25.14
C THR A 645 8.48 7.88 -23.79
N THR A 646 7.61 8.74 -23.26
CA THR A 646 6.88 8.46 -22.01
C THR A 646 5.91 7.30 -22.21
N LEU A 647 5.13 7.29 -23.29
CA LEU A 647 4.23 6.17 -23.62
C LEU A 647 4.99 4.87 -23.87
N MET A 648 6.17 4.91 -24.49
CA MET A 648 7.01 3.73 -24.68
C MET A 648 7.44 3.14 -23.33
N ALA A 649 7.86 3.98 -22.37
CA ALA A 649 8.21 3.52 -21.02
C ALA A 649 7.00 2.92 -20.28
N VAL A 650 5.86 3.61 -20.32
CA VAL A 650 4.62 3.15 -19.67
C VAL A 650 4.11 1.87 -20.31
N LEU A 651 4.19 1.74 -21.64
CA LEU A 651 3.80 0.53 -22.37
C LEU A 651 4.68 -0.67 -21.99
N VAL A 652 5.98 -0.48 -21.88
CA VAL A 652 6.88 -1.54 -21.40
C VAL A 652 6.54 -1.93 -19.96
N LEU A 653 6.27 -0.96 -19.08
CA LEU A 653 5.83 -1.25 -17.72
C LEU A 653 4.47 -1.98 -17.70
N MET A 654 3.55 -1.66 -18.59
CA MET A 654 2.26 -2.34 -18.69
C MET A 654 2.41 -3.81 -19.12
N ILE A 655 3.36 -4.11 -20.01
CA ILE A 655 3.58 -5.46 -20.54
C ILE A 655 4.42 -6.32 -19.58
N PHE A 656 5.42 -5.72 -18.92
CA PHE A 656 6.44 -6.46 -18.15
C PHE A 656 6.47 -6.14 -16.66
N GLY A 657 5.72 -5.15 -16.19
CA GLY A 657 5.75 -4.66 -14.81
C GLY A 657 4.84 -5.37 -13.83
N GLY A 658 4.16 -6.44 -14.26
CA GLY A 658 3.26 -7.23 -13.43
C GLY A 658 1.86 -6.67 -13.27
N GLU A 659 0.95 -7.52 -12.80
CA GLU A 659 -0.48 -7.18 -12.70
C GLU A 659 -0.74 -6.08 -11.67
N VAL A 660 0.06 -6.02 -10.59
CA VAL A 660 -0.06 -5.01 -9.53
C VAL A 660 0.11 -3.57 -10.05
N ASN A 661 0.84 -3.37 -11.16
CA ASN A 661 1.06 -2.06 -11.78
C ASN A 661 0.10 -1.75 -12.95
N ARG A 662 -0.81 -2.67 -13.28
CA ARG A 662 -1.65 -2.55 -14.48
C ARG A 662 -2.57 -1.34 -14.43
N ASP A 663 -3.32 -1.17 -13.35
CA ASP A 663 -4.25 -0.03 -13.21
C ASP A 663 -3.50 1.31 -13.17
N PHE A 664 -2.32 1.31 -12.52
CA PHE A 664 -1.41 2.45 -12.50
C PHE A 664 -0.95 2.84 -13.91
N THR A 665 -0.49 1.86 -14.71
CA THR A 665 0.02 2.11 -16.07
C THR A 665 -1.07 2.50 -17.06
N ILE A 666 -2.24 1.88 -17.00
CA ILE A 666 -3.38 2.27 -17.85
C ILE A 666 -3.78 3.72 -17.55
N THR A 667 -3.84 4.07 -16.26
CA THR A 667 -4.13 5.45 -15.84
C THR A 667 -3.12 6.43 -16.44
N LEU A 668 -1.82 6.18 -16.28
CA LEU A 668 -0.76 7.01 -16.88
C LEU A 668 -0.86 7.09 -18.40
N MET A 669 -1.13 5.97 -19.08
CA MET A 669 -1.22 5.92 -20.54
C MET A 669 -2.37 6.79 -21.06
N ILE A 670 -3.56 6.67 -20.45
CA ILE A 670 -4.71 7.52 -20.75
C ILE A 670 -4.36 8.98 -20.50
N GLY A 671 -3.81 9.28 -19.32
CA GLY A 671 -3.51 10.65 -18.93
C GLY A 671 -2.46 11.33 -19.80
N VAL A 672 -1.41 10.61 -20.21
CA VAL A 672 -0.39 11.13 -21.15
C VAL A 672 -1.06 11.48 -22.48
N VAL A 673 -1.83 10.57 -23.08
CA VAL A 673 -2.54 10.83 -24.36
C VAL A 673 -3.48 12.03 -24.25
N VAL A 674 -4.27 12.08 -23.18
CA VAL A 674 -5.24 13.16 -22.94
C VAL A 674 -4.53 14.50 -22.71
N GLY A 675 -3.44 14.51 -21.94
CA GLY A 675 -2.63 15.71 -21.67
C GLY A 675 -1.94 16.27 -22.91
N THR A 676 -1.33 15.41 -23.73
CA THR A 676 -0.74 15.81 -25.02
C THR A 676 -1.79 16.48 -25.91
N TYR A 677 -2.99 15.88 -25.98
CA TYR A 677 -4.10 16.42 -26.76
C TYR A 677 -4.64 17.74 -26.18
N SER A 678 -4.80 17.84 -24.86
CA SER A 678 -5.45 18.98 -24.20
C SER A 678 -4.60 20.24 -24.28
N SER A 679 -3.27 20.13 -24.24
CA SER A 679 -2.36 21.28 -24.38
C SER A 679 -2.61 22.05 -25.71
N VAL A 680 -2.89 21.31 -26.79
CA VAL A 680 -3.14 21.84 -28.14
C VAL A 680 -4.61 22.23 -28.35
N PHE A 681 -5.56 21.37 -27.97
CA PHE A 681 -6.97 21.53 -28.33
C PHE A 681 -7.86 22.10 -27.23
N VAL A 682 -7.35 22.23 -26.00
CA VAL A 682 -8.09 22.79 -24.86
C VAL A 682 -7.37 24.01 -24.30
N ALA A 683 -6.15 23.86 -23.77
CA ALA A 683 -5.42 24.92 -23.08
C ALA A 683 -5.18 26.14 -24.00
N SER A 684 -4.62 25.90 -25.19
CA SER A 684 -4.30 26.96 -26.15
C SER A 684 -5.54 27.71 -26.68
N PRO A 685 -6.65 27.02 -27.08
CA PRO A 685 -7.90 27.69 -27.43
C PRO A 685 -8.57 28.44 -26.27
N VAL A 686 -8.51 27.92 -25.04
CA VAL A 686 -9.06 28.62 -23.86
C VAL A 686 -8.29 29.91 -23.60
N LEU A 687 -6.96 29.87 -23.68
CA LEU A 687 -6.11 31.06 -23.61
C LEU A 687 -6.48 32.06 -24.72
N TYR A 688 -6.65 31.58 -25.95
CA TYR A 688 -7.05 32.39 -27.10
C TYR A 688 -8.37 33.15 -26.87
N LEU A 689 -9.42 32.44 -26.47
CA LEU A 689 -10.74 33.02 -26.23
C LEU A 689 -10.74 33.99 -25.04
N GLY A 690 -10.00 33.66 -23.99
CA GLY A 690 -9.83 34.55 -22.84
C GLY A 690 -9.19 35.87 -23.22
N GLN A 691 -8.15 35.84 -24.06
CA GLN A 691 -7.46 37.05 -24.51
C GLN A 691 -8.36 37.89 -25.43
N GLN A 692 -9.14 37.27 -26.33
CA GLN A 692 -10.12 37.98 -27.15
C GLN A 692 -11.16 38.70 -26.30
N ARG A 693 -11.70 38.04 -25.28
CA ARG A 693 -12.66 38.65 -24.34
C ARG A 693 -12.05 39.80 -23.53
N ALA A 694 -10.81 39.64 -23.08
CA ALA A 694 -10.10 40.69 -22.36
C ALA A 694 -9.84 41.92 -23.24
N ALA A 695 -9.48 41.72 -24.51
CA ALA A 695 -9.30 42.80 -25.48
C ALA A 695 -10.61 43.55 -25.79
N ALA A 696 -11.72 42.81 -25.93
CA ALA A 696 -13.04 43.40 -26.14
C ALA A 696 -13.50 44.25 -24.94
N LYS A 697 -13.24 43.82 -23.70
CA LYS A 697 -13.60 44.58 -22.49
C LYS A 697 -12.73 45.82 -22.21
N GLY A 698 -11.53 45.89 -22.78
CA GLY A 698 -10.63 47.05 -22.62
C GLY A 698 -10.77 48.09 -23.74
N SER A 699 -11.73 47.90 -24.66
CA SER A 699 -12.05 48.83 -25.74
C SER A 699 -13.40 49.55 -25.57
N ASP A 700 -14.14 49.20 -24.52
CA ASP A 700 -15.23 49.97 -23.91
C ASP A 700 -14.68 50.75 -22.70
#